data_AF-A0A494WTN7-F1
#
_entry.id   AF-A0A494WTN7-F1
#
_cell.length_a   1.000
_cell.length_b   1.000
_cell.length_c   1.000
_cell.angle_alpha   90.00
_cell.angle_beta   90.00
_cell.angle_gamma   90.00
#
_symmetry.space_group_name_H-M   'P 1'
#
loop_
_entity.id
_entity.type
_entity.pdbx_description
1 polymer ?
#
loop_
_entity_poly.entity_id
_entity_poly.type
_entity_poly.pdbx_seq_one_letter_code
_entity_poly.pdbx_strand_id
1 'polypeptide(L)'
;MALKVSPENTIFALDIGTRTVIGLVAVPEDGRLRLAAQRLVEHRRRTMLDGQIHDIPGVAEAVRAVKKDLEGELGFPLRHVAIAAAGRSLITRSCHIEQETSGQEIDWPEVNALELAAIQQAHRELAAEPPPNGQDFTCVGYSIVSYYLDGYPISSLVGHRGKTIGADVLATFLPGSVVNSLYAVLQRVELEPLSLTLEPIAAIEAAIPENYRLLNLALVDIGAGTSDIAITRDGAITAYGMVPVAGDEITEEIVQTCLVDFDTAERMKRELVRGEDIRYTDIVGMENTISCQDLLARIDPALERLAREISTQILAQNGGRPPRSVFCVGGGGQVPGLTEKIARHLELDKNRVVLRDRRSLGQVLMVEGKDQIPGPEGVTVAGIALVALRKLGHDFIHIMVNGVEHRLFNAREFTVGNVLALTGFNPRLLIGQNGKNLAFTLNGKRQVIYGGLSQPARILVNDREANMQTRVAHGDRIVVHPAVNGEDARATVADLLPPPGTITVHANGRPVETAALCLINGQVAEPSREIPLDGEVEICAVKPLFEWLAEYLAVPLAELGAWEVLVNDQVAPPAYRLHDGDRVDYRPRDGKGRSQPAGQKAPVAEELWKHQDATEIFPENQGIPGGTLSPGITQGITVTVNGSTVNLTGRSSYIFIDIFNYIDLDPSELKPPIRLTLNGKEASFTDELHDGDIIEIGVLNRKPGSHSL
;
A
#
# COMPACT_ATOMS: atom_id res chain seq x y z
N MET A 1 -6.36 -2.58 17.71
CA MET A 1 -5.08 -2.18 17.07
C MET A 1 -5.21 -0.73 16.68
N ALA A 2 -4.28 0.16 17.05
CA ALA A 2 -4.32 1.54 16.58
C ALA A 2 -4.13 1.56 15.05
N LEU A 3 -5.05 2.19 14.32
CA LEU A 3 -4.94 2.33 12.86
C LEU A 3 -3.63 3.03 12.51
N LYS A 4 -2.75 2.32 11.80
CA LYS A 4 -1.47 2.86 11.32
C LYS A 4 -1.76 3.91 10.25
N VAL A 5 -1.31 5.15 10.47
CA VAL A 5 -1.43 6.24 9.49
C VAL A 5 -0.46 5.96 8.34
N SER A 6 -0.95 5.94 7.10
CA SER A 6 -0.16 5.72 5.88
C SER A 6 -0.65 6.64 4.74
N PRO A 7 0.14 6.83 3.68
CA PRO A 7 -0.29 7.61 2.52
C PRO A 7 -1.59 7.09 1.88
N GLU A 8 -1.86 5.79 1.98
CA GLU A 8 -3.02 5.17 1.33
C GLU A 8 -4.34 5.38 2.09
N ASN A 9 -4.28 5.72 3.38
CA ASN A 9 -5.46 5.81 4.24
C ASN A 9 -5.67 7.19 4.88
N THR A 10 -5.04 8.23 4.31
CA THR A 10 -5.20 9.60 4.76
C THR A 10 -5.83 10.51 3.72
N ILE A 11 -6.63 11.46 4.20
CA ILE A 11 -7.09 12.61 3.44
C ILE A 11 -6.26 13.81 3.90
N PHE A 12 -5.59 14.47 2.95
CA PHE A 12 -4.96 15.76 3.15
C PHE A 12 -5.87 16.85 2.58
N ALA A 13 -6.34 17.75 3.44
CA ALA A 13 -7.14 18.91 3.07
C ALA A 13 -6.34 20.20 3.30
N LEU A 14 -6.56 21.17 2.43
CA LEU A 14 -5.88 22.45 2.47
C LEU A 14 -6.89 23.58 2.22
N ASP A 15 -6.95 24.49 3.17
CA ASP A 15 -7.68 25.75 3.09
C ASP A 15 -6.68 26.87 2.81
N ILE A 16 -6.83 27.53 1.65
CA ILE A 16 -5.95 28.59 1.18
C ILE A 16 -6.66 29.94 1.34
N GLY A 17 -6.73 30.39 2.60
CA GLY A 17 -7.39 31.63 2.96
C GLY A 17 -6.56 32.88 2.63
N THR A 18 -7.22 34.05 2.78
CA THR A 18 -6.62 35.36 2.46
C THR A 18 -5.41 35.69 3.34
N ARG A 19 -5.43 35.33 4.63
CA ARG A 19 -4.34 35.59 5.57
C ARG A 19 -3.50 34.34 5.89
N THR A 20 -4.12 33.17 5.88
CA THR A 20 -3.53 31.92 6.38
C THR A 20 -3.76 30.77 5.41
N VAL A 21 -2.80 29.86 5.36
CA VAL A 21 -2.96 28.53 4.77
C VAL A 21 -3.04 27.51 5.90
N ILE A 22 -4.12 26.72 5.92
CA ILE A 22 -4.35 25.69 6.92
C ILE A 22 -4.36 24.33 6.26
N GLY A 23 -3.50 23.43 6.71
CA GLY A 23 -3.46 22.04 6.29
C GLY A 23 -3.95 21.11 7.39
N LEU A 24 -4.78 20.13 7.02
CA LEU A 24 -5.30 19.10 7.91
C LEU A 24 -5.12 17.73 7.27
N VAL A 25 -4.55 16.78 8.00
CA VAL A 25 -4.45 15.38 7.59
C VAL A 25 -5.24 14.54 8.55
N ALA A 26 -6.15 13.71 8.03
CA ALA A 26 -7.00 12.85 8.83
C ALA A 26 -7.16 11.47 8.21
N VAL A 27 -7.45 10.47 9.05
CA VAL A 27 -7.76 9.09 8.67
C VAL A 27 -9.27 8.90 8.72
N PRO A 28 -9.92 8.46 7.63
CA PRO A 28 -11.32 8.07 7.65
C PRO A 28 -11.60 6.94 8.67
N GLU A 29 -12.63 7.10 9.49
CA GLU A 29 -13.04 6.11 10.50
C GLU A 29 -14.55 6.19 10.69
N ASP A 30 -15.30 5.15 10.27
CA ASP A 30 -16.77 5.06 10.40
C ASP A 30 -17.55 6.30 9.94
N GLY A 31 -17.18 6.85 8.78
CA GLY A 31 -17.80 8.07 8.23
C GLY A 31 -17.42 9.36 8.96
N ARG A 32 -16.46 9.28 9.89
CA ARG A 32 -15.83 10.39 10.59
C ARG A 32 -14.37 10.52 10.18
N LEU A 33 -13.72 11.58 10.63
CA LEU A 33 -12.31 11.85 10.38
C LEU A 33 -11.54 11.84 11.69
N ARG A 34 -10.59 10.92 11.85
CA ARG A 34 -9.65 10.96 12.96
C ARG A 34 -8.44 11.81 12.60
N LEU A 35 -8.25 12.92 13.33
CA LEU A 35 -7.17 13.86 13.08
C LEU A 35 -5.79 13.18 13.23
N ALA A 36 -4.95 13.29 12.22
CA ALA A 36 -3.60 12.73 12.20
C ALA A 36 -2.52 13.80 12.36
N ALA A 37 -2.66 14.95 11.71
CA ALA A 37 -1.77 16.11 11.82
C ALA A 37 -2.49 17.38 11.33
N GLN A 38 -2.04 18.55 11.76
CA GLN A 38 -2.51 19.83 11.21
C GLN A 38 -1.46 20.93 11.34
N ARG A 39 -1.53 21.91 10.45
CA ARG A 39 -0.61 23.04 10.45
C ARG A 39 -1.25 24.30 9.92
N LEU A 40 -0.93 25.43 10.53
CA LEU A 40 -1.30 26.77 10.08
C LEU A 40 -0.04 27.56 9.76
N VAL A 41 -0.03 28.21 8.61
CA VAL A 41 1.01 29.15 8.20
C VAL A 41 0.36 30.44 7.73
N GLU A 42 0.80 31.58 8.25
CA GLU A 42 0.37 32.88 7.76
C GLU A 42 1.15 33.28 6.49
N HIS A 43 0.50 33.94 5.54
CA HIS A 43 1.20 34.50 4.39
C HIS A 43 2.21 35.57 4.86
N ARG A 44 3.40 35.60 4.25
CA ARG A 44 4.45 36.58 4.57
C ARG A 44 4.13 37.99 4.11
N ARG A 45 3.22 38.11 3.13
CA ARG A 45 2.79 39.35 2.46
C ARG A 45 1.32 39.17 2.05
N ARG A 46 0.68 40.24 1.58
CA ARG A 46 -0.68 40.19 1.00
C ARG A 46 -0.65 39.50 -0.37
N THR A 47 -0.59 38.17 -0.36
CA THR A 47 -0.52 37.29 -1.55
C THR A 47 -1.90 36.96 -2.12
N MET A 48 -2.93 37.15 -1.29
CA MET A 48 -4.34 36.95 -1.60
C MET A 48 -5.09 38.28 -1.41
N LEU A 49 -6.15 38.51 -2.19
CA LEU A 49 -7.04 39.66 -2.06
C LEU A 49 -8.50 39.22 -2.26
N ASP A 50 -9.32 39.46 -1.24
CA ASP A 50 -10.73 39.06 -1.13
C ASP A 50 -10.96 37.63 -1.69
N GLY A 51 -10.17 36.67 -1.20
CA GLY A 51 -10.30 35.25 -1.57
C GLY A 51 -9.67 34.83 -2.92
N GLN A 52 -9.04 35.74 -3.66
CA GLN A 52 -8.33 35.41 -4.92
C GLN A 52 -6.81 35.46 -4.77
N ILE A 53 -6.13 34.58 -5.49
CA ILE A 53 -4.67 34.54 -5.54
C ILE A 53 -4.16 35.67 -6.43
N HIS A 54 -3.41 36.62 -5.85
CA HIS A 54 -2.71 37.67 -6.57
C HIS A 54 -1.23 37.33 -6.81
N ASP A 55 -0.61 36.57 -5.89
CA ASP A 55 0.79 36.16 -5.96
C ASP A 55 0.91 34.63 -5.82
N ILE A 56 0.92 33.93 -6.97
CA ILE A 56 1.05 32.47 -7.03
C ILE A 56 2.35 31.99 -6.35
N PRO A 57 3.55 32.54 -6.64
CA PRO A 57 4.76 32.20 -5.90
C PRO A 57 4.63 32.32 -4.38
N GLY A 58 4.08 33.43 -3.89
CA GLY A 58 3.93 33.69 -2.46
C GLY A 58 2.99 32.68 -1.78
N VAL A 59 1.84 32.37 -2.40
CA VAL A 59 0.94 31.33 -1.89
C VAL A 59 1.62 29.95 -1.92
N ALA A 60 2.34 29.62 -2.98
CA ALA A 60 3.06 28.35 -3.09
C ALA A 60 4.16 28.20 -2.01
N GLU A 61 4.81 29.28 -1.57
CA GLU A 61 5.71 29.23 -0.42
C GLU A 61 4.99 28.83 0.88
N ALA A 62 3.83 29.44 1.16
CA ALA A 62 3.05 29.12 2.35
C ALA A 62 2.53 27.68 2.32
N VAL A 63 1.98 27.22 1.19
CA VAL A 63 1.53 25.83 1.00
C VAL A 63 2.71 24.85 1.16
N ARG A 64 3.88 25.17 0.62
CA ARG A 64 5.08 24.34 0.77
C ARG A 64 5.53 24.22 2.23
N ALA A 65 5.42 25.30 3.00
CA ALA A 65 5.73 25.28 4.43
C ALA A 65 4.75 24.36 5.20
N VAL A 66 3.44 24.49 4.94
CA VAL A 66 2.41 23.60 5.50
C VAL A 66 2.69 22.14 5.15
N LYS A 67 2.90 21.84 3.86
CA LYS A 67 3.21 20.49 3.37
C LYS A 67 4.44 19.91 4.06
N LYS A 68 5.54 20.66 4.10
CA LYS A 68 6.81 20.21 4.70
C LYS A 68 6.66 19.89 6.19
N ASP A 69 5.97 20.73 6.94
CA ASP A 69 5.76 20.53 8.37
C ASP A 69 4.89 19.28 8.63
N LEU A 70 3.82 19.10 7.84
CA LEU A 70 2.96 17.91 7.93
C LEU A 70 3.71 16.62 7.55
N GLU A 71 4.47 16.62 6.45
CA GLU A 71 5.29 15.47 6.03
C GLU A 71 6.35 15.12 7.08
N GLY A 72 6.93 16.13 7.74
CA GLY A 72 7.86 15.95 8.85
C GLY A 72 7.23 15.28 10.08
N GLU A 73 5.99 15.61 10.41
CA GLU A 73 5.25 14.97 11.51
C GLU A 73 4.79 13.54 11.14
N LEU A 74 4.37 13.32 9.89
CA LEU A 74 3.78 12.07 9.43
C LEU A 74 4.83 11.02 9.01
N GLY A 75 6.02 11.45 8.59
CA GLY A 75 7.10 10.58 8.12
C GLY A 75 6.91 10.01 6.71
N PHE A 76 6.02 10.58 5.90
CA PHE A 76 5.78 10.19 4.51
C PHE A 76 5.35 11.38 3.65
N PRO A 77 5.56 11.33 2.31
CA PRO A 77 5.20 12.43 1.42
C PRO A 77 3.69 12.52 1.17
N LEU A 78 3.17 13.74 1.16
CA LEU A 78 1.80 14.07 0.76
C LEU A 78 1.80 14.42 -0.74
N ARG A 79 0.96 13.72 -1.52
CA ARG A 79 0.89 13.90 -2.99
C ARG A 79 -0.45 14.40 -3.48
N HIS A 80 -1.55 13.97 -2.87
CA HIS A 80 -2.88 14.39 -3.27
C HIS A 80 -3.47 15.30 -2.19
N VAL A 81 -4.26 16.29 -2.60
CA VAL A 81 -4.83 17.29 -1.70
C VAL A 81 -6.26 17.64 -2.09
N ALA A 82 -7.16 17.69 -1.11
CA ALA A 82 -8.47 18.30 -1.24
C ALA A 82 -8.37 19.79 -0.94
N ILE A 83 -8.92 20.63 -1.82
CA ILE A 83 -8.90 22.08 -1.68
C ILE A 83 -10.30 22.67 -1.79
N ALA A 84 -10.47 23.87 -1.25
CA ALA A 84 -11.61 24.73 -1.53
C ALA A 84 -11.19 26.04 -2.17
N ALA A 85 -12.11 26.64 -2.92
CA ALA A 85 -12.00 28.00 -3.40
C ALA A 85 -12.99 28.91 -2.65
N ALA A 86 -12.55 30.14 -2.37
CA ALA A 86 -13.40 31.21 -1.88
C ALA A 86 -14.42 31.66 -2.94
N GLY A 87 -15.54 32.21 -2.50
CA GLY A 87 -16.70 32.53 -3.35
C GLY A 87 -16.59 33.80 -4.21
N ARG A 88 -15.40 34.38 -4.44
CA ARG A 88 -15.34 35.64 -5.21
C ARG A 88 -15.78 35.46 -6.65
N SER A 89 -16.80 36.24 -7.02
CA SER A 89 -17.47 36.17 -8.32
C SER A 89 -18.17 34.82 -8.56
N LEU A 90 -18.59 34.14 -7.48
CA LEU A 90 -19.38 32.92 -7.59
C LEU A 90 -20.71 33.20 -8.28
N ILE A 91 -21.10 32.31 -9.19
CA ILE A 91 -22.41 32.32 -9.83
C ILE A 91 -23.08 31.00 -9.53
N THR A 92 -24.28 31.05 -8.96
CA THR A 92 -25.15 29.89 -8.78
C THR A 92 -26.19 29.81 -9.89
N ARG A 93 -26.50 28.59 -10.33
CA ARG A 93 -27.63 28.29 -11.22
C ARG A 93 -28.40 27.12 -10.67
N SER A 94 -29.71 27.31 -10.50
CA SER A 94 -30.63 26.23 -10.15
C SER A 94 -31.16 25.61 -11.44
N CYS A 95 -31.09 24.29 -11.55
CA CYS A 95 -31.53 23.55 -12.71
C CYS A 95 -32.41 22.36 -12.27
N HIS A 96 -33.50 22.13 -13.00
CA HIS A 96 -34.31 20.92 -12.89
C HIS A 96 -34.09 20.06 -14.14
N ILE A 97 -33.82 18.77 -13.95
CA ILE A 97 -33.69 17.81 -15.03
C ILE A 97 -34.54 16.56 -14.72
N GLU A 98 -35.09 15.95 -15.76
CA GLU A 98 -35.74 14.63 -15.69
C GLU A 98 -35.15 13.73 -16.77
N GLN A 99 -35.09 12.43 -16.49
CA GLN A 99 -34.74 11.40 -17.46
C GLN A 99 -35.62 10.17 -17.30
N GLU A 100 -35.87 9.47 -18.39
CA GLU A 100 -36.50 8.15 -18.36
C GLU A 100 -35.49 7.11 -17.85
N THR A 101 -35.98 6.20 -17.02
CA THR A 101 -35.16 5.08 -16.52
C THR A 101 -35.27 3.87 -17.45
N SER A 102 -34.37 2.92 -17.26
CA SER A 102 -34.46 1.60 -17.91
C SER A 102 -35.65 0.74 -17.41
N GLY A 103 -36.39 1.19 -16.40
CA GLY A 103 -37.43 0.42 -15.70
C GLY A 103 -36.89 -0.67 -14.76
N GLN A 104 -35.56 -0.80 -14.66
CA GLN A 104 -34.89 -1.62 -13.65
C GLN A 104 -34.74 -0.85 -12.33
N GLU A 105 -34.13 -1.50 -11.34
CA GLU A 105 -33.77 -0.84 -10.09
C GLU A 105 -32.70 0.21 -10.36
N ILE A 106 -32.95 1.43 -9.87
CA ILE A 106 -32.08 2.58 -10.08
C ILE A 106 -30.82 2.39 -9.25
N ASP A 107 -29.66 2.47 -9.90
CA ASP A 107 -28.35 2.36 -9.28
C ASP A 107 -27.60 3.71 -9.25
N TRP A 108 -26.43 3.72 -8.60
CA TRP A 108 -25.60 4.91 -8.52
C TRP A 108 -25.18 5.47 -9.89
N PRO A 109 -24.73 4.65 -10.87
CA PRO A 109 -24.48 5.13 -12.23
C PRO A 109 -25.63 5.92 -12.85
N GLU A 110 -26.88 5.47 -12.70
CA GLU A 110 -28.05 6.16 -13.26
C GLU A 110 -28.32 7.50 -12.55
N VAL A 111 -28.16 7.55 -11.23
CA VAL A 111 -28.24 8.81 -10.44
C VAL A 111 -27.11 9.77 -10.81
N ASN A 112 -25.87 9.29 -10.92
CA ASN A 112 -24.73 10.11 -11.31
C ASN A 112 -24.91 10.69 -12.72
N ALA A 113 -25.47 9.92 -13.65
CA ALA A 113 -25.79 10.41 -15.00
C ALA A 113 -26.83 11.55 -14.96
N LEU A 114 -27.88 11.41 -14.13
CA LEU A 114 -28.89 12.45 -13.92
C LEU A 114 -28.26 13.73 -13.36
N GLU A 115 -27.44 13.63 -12.33
CA GLU A 115 -26.75 14.77 -11.72
C GLU A 115 -25.80 15.46 -12.71
N LEU A 116 -25.03 14.69 -13.46
CA LEU A 116 -24.15 15.23 -14.51
C LEU A 116 -24.94 15.94 -15.60
N ALA A 117 -26.10 15.40 -16.00
CA ALA A 117 -26.98 16.04 -16.97
C ALA A 117 -27.49 17.40 -16.45
N ALA A 118 -27.86 17.49 -15.17
CA ALA A 118 -28.25 18.75 -14.54
C ALA A 118 -27.11 19.78 -14.54
N ILE A 119 -25.89 19.36 -14.20
CA ILE A 119 -24.71 20.23 -14.20
C ILE A 119 -24.38 20.74 -15.60
N GLN A 120 -24.45 19.85 -16.61
CA GLN A 120 -24.25 20.23 -18.02
C GLN A 120 -25.30 21.21 -18.49
N GLN A 121 -26.56 21.02 -18.10
CA GLN A 121 -27.64 21.96 -18.40
C GLN A 121 -27.39 23.33 -17.76
N ALA A 122 -27.08 23.38 -16.46
CA ALA A 122 -26.74 24.62 -15.76
C ALA A 122 -25.55 25.35 -16.40
N HIS A 123 -24.54 24.61 -16.87
CA HIS A 123 -23.40 25.18 -17.59
C HIS A 123 -23.81 25.79 -18.95
N ARG A 124 -24.67 25.10 -19.71
CA ARG A 124 -25.19 25.61 -20.99
C ARG A 124 -26.02 26.89 -20.81
N GLU A 125 -26.86 26.93 -19.78
CA GLU A 125 -27.66 28.11 -19.44
C GLU A 125 -26.78 29.30 -19.11
N LEU A 126 -25.74 29.10 -18.31
CA LEU A 126 -24.77 30.14 -17.99
C LEU A 126 -24.01 30.63 -19.24
N ALA A 127 -23.60 29.70 -20.12
CA ALA A 127 -22.88 30.03 -21.35
C ALA A 127 -23.74 30.74 -22.41
N ALA A 128 -25.06 30.65 -22.31
CA ALA A 128 -25.99 31.35 -23.21
C ALA A 128 -26.14 32.85 -22.85
N GLU A 129 -25.74 33.23 -21.64
CA GLU A 129 -25.68 34.63 -21.21
C GLU A 129 -24.35 35.26 -21.63
N PRO A 130 -24.32 36.57 -21.97
CA PRO A 130 -23.05 37.25 -22.22
C PRO A 130 -22.19 37.16 -20.95
N PRO A 131 -20.95 36.61 -21.05
CA PRO A 131 -20.13 36.36 -19.87
C PRO A 131 -19.85 37.67 -19.14
N PRO A 132 -20.05 37.73 -17.81
CA PRO A 132 -19.63 38.87 -17.02
C PRO A 132 -18.12 39.09 -17.24
N ASN A 133 -17.76 40.24 -17.79
CA ASN A 133 -16.38 40.62 -18.12
C ASN A 133 -15.65 39.71 -19.15
N GLY A 134 -16.37 38.93 -19.97
CA GLY A 134 -15.74 38.13 -21.02
C GLY A 134 -14.95 36.91 -20.52
N GLN A 135 -15.18 36.45 -19.29
CA GLN A 135 -14.45 35.33 -18.68
C GLN A 135 -15.23 34.01 -18.79
N ASP A 136 -14.51 32.91 -19.00
CA ASP A 136 -15.06 31.56 -18.93
C ASP A 136 -15.28 31.14 -17.47
N PHE A 137 -16.34 30.37 -17.25
CA PHE A 137 -16.74 29.86 -15.93
C PHE A 137 -16.62 28.35 -15.85
N THR A 138 -16.08 27.86 -14.74
CA THR A 138 -15.91 26.44 -14.44
C THR A 138 -16.84 26.05 -13.30
N CYS A 139 -17.57 24.94 -13.45
CA CYS A 139 -18.34 24.35 -12.35
C CYS A 139 -17.36 23.78 -11.32
N VAL A 140 -17.46 24.25 -10.08
CA VAL A 140 -16.55 23.85 -8.98
C VAL A 140 -17.25 23.09 -7.86
N GLY A 141 -18.58 23.07 -7.89
CA GLY A 141 -19.39 22.35 -6.91
C GLY A 141 -20.87 22.42 -7.27
N TYR A 142 -21.62 21.47 -6.75
CA TYR A 142 -23.07 21.46 -6.85
C TYR A 142 -23.68 20.86 -5.59
N SER A 143 -24.97 21.09 -5.39
CA SER A 143 -25.74 20.48 -4.31
C SER A 143 -27.08 20.03 -4.83
N ILE A 144 -27.50 18.84 -4.41
CA ILE A 144 -28.82 18.34 -4.71
C ILE A 144 -29.82 19.01 -3.76
N VAL A 145 -30.82 19.64 -4.34
CA VAL A 145 -31.93 20.26 -3.61
C VAL A 145 -33.02 19.23 -3.35
N SER A 146 -33.42 18.49 -4.38
CA SER A 146 -34.45 17.46 -4.31
C SER A 146 -34.21 16.40 -5.39
N TYR A 147 -34.55 15.15 -5.11
CA TYR A 147 -34.79 14.15 -6.16
C TYR A 147 -36.28 13.91 -6.35
N TYR A 148 -36.64 13.38 -7.52
CA TYR A 148 -38.01 13.06 -7.90
C TYR A 148 -38.06 11.66 -8.53
N LEU A 149 -39.04 10.85 -8.13
CA LEU A 149 -39.36 9.56 -8.75
C LEU A 149 -40.80 9.64 -9.28
N ASP A 150 -40.98 9.46 -10.59
CA ASP A 150 -42.28 9.61 -11.26
C ASP A 150 -42.99 10.95 -10.92
N GLY A 151 -42.21 12.02 -10.78
CA GLY A 151 -42.66 13.37 -10.42
C GLY A 151 -42.91 13.62 -8.92
N TYR A 152 -42.73 12.62 -8.06
CA TYR A 152 -42.88 12.77 -6.61
C TYR A 152 -41.54 12.97 -5.91
N PRO A 153 -41.40 13.94 -5.00
CA PRO A 153 -40.15 14.21 -4.31
C PRO A 153 -39.75 13.04 -3.42
N ILE A 154 -38.47 12.66 -3.47
CA ILE A 154 -37.90 11.55 -2.70
C ILE A 154 -36.50 11.92 -2.18
N SER A 155 -36.08 11.33 -1.06
CA SER A 155 -34.77 11.59 -0.45
C SER A 155 -33.61 10.86 -1.13
N SER A 156 -33.86 9.69 -1.74
CA SER A 156 -32.87 8.92 -2.49
C SER A 156 -33.53 8.17 -3.63
N LEU A 157 -32.85 8.08 -4.77
CA LEU A 157 -33.30 7.35 -5.94
C LEU A 157 -32.80 5.90 -5.95
N VAL A 158 -31.65 5.64 -5.33
CA VAL A 158 -30.97 4.33 -5.37
C VAL A 158 -31.85 3.27 -4.72
N GLY A 159 -32.01 2.13 -5.39
CA GLY A 159 -32.82 1.01 -4.92
C GLY A 159 -34.31 1.13 -5.23
N HIS A 160 -34.76 2.27 -5.78
CA HIS A 160 -36.13 2.44 -6.23
C HIS A 160 -36.32 1.93 -7.67
N ARG A 161 -37.59 1.75 -8.06
CA ARG A 161 -38.01 1.47 -9.44
C ARG A 161 -39.09 2.46 -9.83
N GLY A 162 -38.94 3.08 -10.99
CA GLY A 162 -39.90 4.04 -11.53
C GLY A 162 -39.80 4.09 -13.05
N LYS A 163 -40.54 5.00 -13.67
CA LYS A 163 -40.43 5.30 -15.10
C LYS A 163 -39.53 6.48 -15.34
N THR A 164 -39.66 7.53 -14.53
CA THR A 164 -38.83 8.73 -14.63
C THR A 164 -38.15 9.05 -13.31
N ILE A 165 -36.94 9.59 -13.40
CA ILE A 165 -36.23 10.18 -12.27
C ILE A 165 -35.88 11.63 -12.60
N GLY A 166 -35.90 12.48 -11.58
CA GLY A 166 -35.58 13.89 -11.72
C GLY A 166 -34.74 14.41 -10.55
N ALA A 167 -34.07 15.54 -10.77
CA ALA A 167 -33.27 16.20 -9.76
C ALA A 167 -33.34 17.72 -9.91
N ASP A 168 -33.51 18.40 -8.77
CA ASP A 168 -33.21 19.82 -8.64
C ASP A 168 -31.76 19.97 -8.16
N VAL A 169 -30.94 20.68 -8.93
CA VAL A 169 -29.52 20.88 -8.66
C VAL A 169 -29.20 22.35 -8.57
N LEU A 170 -28.49 22.74 -7.51
CA LEU A 170 -27.87 24.04 -7.36
C LEU A 170 -26.39 23.92 -7.77
N ALA A 171 -26.08 24.26 -9.01
CA ALA A 171 -24.71 24.25 -9.54
C ALA A 171 -24.03 25.60 -9.28
N THR A 172 -22.73 25.56 -8.93
CA THR A 172 -21.95 26.76 -8.63
C THR A 172 -20.70 26.84 -9.50
N PHE A 173 -20.47 28.04 -10.02
CA PHE A 173 -19.45 28.34 -11.00
C PHE A 173 -18.50 29.44 -10.50
N LEU A 174 -17.23 29.29 -10.84
CA LEU A 174 -16.19 30.31 -10.61
C LEU A 174 -15.51 30.67 -11.94
N PRO A 175 -14.90 31.87 -12.04
CA PRO A 175 -14.06 32.21 -13.18
C PRO A 175 -12.90 31.21 -13.32
N GLY A 176 -12.62 30.78 -14.56
CA GLY A 176 -11.54 29.82 -14.84
C GLY A 176 -10.17 30.30 -14.37
N SER A 177 -9.93 31.61 -14.32
CA SER A 177 -8.70 32.22 -13.80
C SER A 177 -8.46 31.91 -12.31
N VAL A 178 -9.52 31.84 -11.49
CA VAL A 178 -9.43 31.51 -10.07
C VAL A 178 -9.00 30.05 -9.89
N VAL A 179 -9.66 29.14 -10.62
CA VAL A 179 -9.35 27.71 -10.60
C VAL A 179 -7.92 27.44 -11.11
N ASN A 180 -7.53 28.07 -12.22
CA ASN A 180 -6.20 27.93 -12.80
C ASN A 180 -5.11 28.44 -11.84
N SER A 181 -5.37 29.51 -11.08
CA SER A 181 -4.41 30.03 -10.09
C SER A 181 -4.19 29.05 -8.95
N LEU A 182 -5.26 28.39 -8.45
CA LEU A 182 -5.16 27.32 -7.45
C LEU A 182 -4.32 26.15 -7.96
N TYR A 183 -4.60 25.66 -9.18
CA TYR A 183 -3.82 24.57 -9.78
C TYR A 183 -2.36 24.96 -10.02
N ALA A 184 -2.10 26.20 -10.42
CA ALA A 184 -0.74 26.71 -10.60
C ALA A 184 0.05 26.78 -9.27
N VAL A 185 -0.62 27.00 -8.14
CA VAL A 185 -0.03 26.88 -6.78
C VAL A 185 0.29 25.42 -6.49
N LEU A 186 -0.68 24.51 -6.66
CA LEU A 186 -0.50 23.08 -6.37
C LEU A 186 0.64 22.45 -7.18
N GLN A 187 0.73 22.76 -8.47
CA GLN A 187 1.78 22.26 -9.35
C GLN A 187 3.20 22.68 -8.86
N ARG A 188 3.35 23.90 -8.32
CA ARG A 188 4.64 24.40 -7.78
C ARG A 188 5.08 23.72 -6.49
N VAL A 189 4.17 23.02 -5.82
CA VAL A 189 4.43 22.30 -4.57
C VAL A 189 4.30 20.78 -4.72
N GLU A 190 4.20 20.30 -5.97
CA GLU A 190 4.10 18.88 -6.32
C GLU A 190 2.90 18.21 -5.64
N LEU A 191 1.76 18.91 -5.60
CA LEU A 191 0.48 18.39 -5.13
C LEU A 191 -0.48 18.21 -6.31
N GLU A 192 -1.18 17.09 -6.31
CA GLU A 192 -2.25 16.75 -7.25
C GLU A 192 -3.61 17.01 -6.58
N PRO A 193 -4.54 17.73 -7.23
CA PRO A 193 -5.85 17.96 -6.67
C PRO A 193 -6.66 16.65 -6.64
N LEU A 194 -7.07 16.23 -5.44
CA LEU A 194 -7.99 15.11 -5.24
C LEU A 194 -9.44 15.56 -5.47
N SER A 195 -9.77 16.74 -4.96
CA SER A 195 -11.09 17.35 -5.15
C SER A 195 -10.98 18.86 -4.97
N LEU A 196 -11.78 19.58 -5.76
CA LEU A 196 -12.09 21.00 -5.54
C LEU A 196 -13.53 21.11 -5.04
N THR A 197 -13.74 22.00 -4.08
CA THR A 197 -15.06 22.40 -3.58
C THR A 197 -15.07 23.92 -3.32
N LEU A 198 -16.16 24.44 -2.78
CA LEU A 198 -16.25 25.81 -2.29
C LEU A 198 -16.15 25.84 -0.77
N GLU A 199 -15.56 26.91 -0.23
CA GLU A 199 -15.49 27.16 1.22
C GLU A 199 -16.88 27.10 1.89
N PRO A 200 -17.95 27.76 1.39
CA PRO A 200 -19.27 27.65 1.99
C PRO A 200 -19.86 26.22 1.95
N ILE A 201 -19.51 25.41 0.94
CA ILE A 201 -19.91 23.99 0.85
C ILE A 201 -19.17 23.16 1.90
N ALA A 202 -17.86 23.37 2.03
CA ALA A 202 -17.03 22.71 3.02
C ALA A 202 -17.48 23.07 4.44
N ALA A 203 -17.58 24.36 4.74
CA ALA A 203 -17.90 24.86 6.06
C ALA A 203 -19.29 24.37 6.53
N ILE A 204 -20.29 24.31 5.63
CA ILE A 204 -21.64 23.84 6.00
C ILE A 204 -21.69 22.34 6.22
N GLU A 205 -20.88 21.58 5.48
CA GLU A 205 -20.77 20.13 5.65
C GLU A 205 -20.25 19.76 7.05
N ALA A 206 -19.30 20.55 7.56
CA ALA A 206 -18.83 20.43 8.92
C ALA A 206 -19.84 20.96 9.95
N ALA A 207 -20.31 22.21 9.78
CA ALA A 207 -20.98 22.94 10.85
C ALA A 207 -22.48 22.64 10.99
N ILE A 208 -23.16 22.24 9.90
CA ILE A 208 -24.61 22.00 9.88
C ILE A 208 -24.91 20.59 9.35
N PRO A 209 -25.08 19.61 10.26
CA PRO A 209 -25.53 18.26 9.94
C PRO A 209 -26.82 18.24 9.12
N GLU A 210 -26.99 17.24 8.24
CA GLU A 210 -28.15 17.11 7.34
C GLU A 210 -29.50 17.13 8.04
N ASN A 211 -29.60 16.49 9.21
CA ASN A 211 -30.83 16.45 9.99
C ASN A 211 -31.26 17.85 10.49
N TYR A 212 -30.36 18.84 10.51
CA TYR A 212 -30.69 20.22 10.82
C TYR A 212 -31.07 21.05 9.59
N ARG A 213 -30.75 20.60 8.37
CA ARG A 213 -31.01 21.31 7.11
C ARG A 213 -32.50 21.42 6.76
N LEU A 214 -33.37 20.68 7.46
CA LEU A 214 -34.83 20.89 7.45
C LEU A 214 -35.23 22.29 7.96
N LEU A 215 -34.40 22.90 8.81
CA LEU A 215 -34.62 24.23 9.35
C LEU A 215 -34.09 25.29 8.39
N ASN A 216 -34.73 26.46 8.36
CA ASN A 216 -34.20 27.65 7.70
C ASN A 216 -32.99 28.19 8.49
N LEU A 217 -31.76 27.77 8.17
CA LEU A 217 -30.53 28.19 8.85
C LEU A 217 -29.58 28.87 7.87
N ALA A 218 -28.78 29.82 8.37
CA ALA A 218 -27.66 30.39 7.64
C ALA A 218 -26.33 29.97 8.27
N LEU A 219 -25.35 29.63 7.45
CA LEU A 219 -23.94 29.58 7.82
C LEU A 219 -23.25 30.81 7.25
N VAL A 220 -22.34 31.41 8.03
CA VAL A 220 -21.42 32.45 7.56
C VAL A 220 -20.00 32.08 7.97
N ASP A 221 -19.13 31.85 7.01
CA ASP A 221 -17.69 31.72 7.22
C ASP A 221 -17.05 33.10 7.08
N ILE A 222 -16.67 33.70 8.22
CA ILE A 222 -16.13 35.05 8.30
C ILE A 222 -14.61 34.94 8.35
N GLY A 223 -13.98 35.03 7.19
CA GLY A 223 -12.54 34.96 7.01
C GLY A 223 -11.82 36.29 7.29
N ALA A 224 -10.64 36.45 6.68
CA ALA A 224 -9.90 37.70 6.70
C ALA A 224 -10.44 38.70 5.65
N GLY A 225 -10.50 38.30 4.38
CA GLY A 225 -10.97 39.18 3.29
C GLY A 225 -12.41 38.94 2.81
N THR A 226 -13.01 37.79 3.11
CA THR A 226 -14.35 37.42 2.61
C THR A 226 -15.22 36.82 3.70
N SER A 227 -16.53 37.04 3.57
CA SER A 227 -17.55 36.37 4.37
C SER A 227 -18.43 35.52 3.46
N ASP A 228 -18.25 34.19 3.49
CA ASP A 228 -18.94 33.24 2.63
C ASP A 228 -20.21 32.71 3.30
N ILE A 229 -21.33 32.65 2.58
CA ILE A 229 -22.66 32.40 3.11
C ILE A 229 -23.29 31.18 2.44
N ALA A 230 -23.92 30.32 3.24
CA ALA A 230 -24.77 29.24 2.76
C ALA A 230 -26.10 29.20 3.51
N ILE A 231 -27.20 28.98 2.77
CA ILE A 231 -28.56 28.93 3.32
C ILE A 231 -29.11 27.51 3.18
N THR A 232 -29.71 26.99 4.25
CA THR A 232 -30.39 25.68 4.26
C THR A 232 -31.87 25.85 4.50
N ARG A 233 -32.68 25.01 3.86
CA ARG A 233 -34.13 24.92 4.03
C ARG A 233 -34.61 23.59 3.43
N ASP A 234 -35.69 23.05 3.98
CA ASP A 234 -36.41 21.89 3.42
C ASP A 234 -35.52 20.65 3.17
N GLY A 235 -34.44 20.51 3.97
CA GLY A 235 -33.54 19.36 3.92
C GLY A 235 -32.29 19.57 3.07
N ALA A 236 -32.20 20.67 2.33
CA ALA A 236 -31.12 20.92 1.39
C ALA A 236 -30.48 22.31 1.54
N ILE A 237 -29.40 22.53 0.79
CA ILE A 237 -28.76 23.84 0.66
C ILE A 237 -29.41 24.55 -0.52
N THR A 238 -30.03 25.70 -0.28
CA THR A 238 -30.86 26.40 -1.27
C THR A 238 -30.20 27.60 -1.90
N ALA A 239 -29.12 28.13 -1.29
CA ALA A 239 -28.40 29.28 -1.82
C ALA A 239 -26.97 29.35 -1.29
N TYR A 240 -26.08 29.90 -2.12
CA TYR A 240 -24.74 30.32 -1.77
C TYR A 240 -24.57 31.80 -2.06
N GLY A 241 -23.80 32.49 -1.23
CA GLY A 241 -23.46 33.91 -1.43
C GLY A 241 -22.14 34.25 -0.78
N MET A 242 -21.65 35.45 -1.04
CA MET A 242 -20.42 35.95 -0.44
C MET A 242 -20.51 37.48 -0.29
N VAL A 243 -19.84 38.02 0.73
CA VAL A 243 -19.59 39.45 0.93
C VAL A 243 -18.09 39.71 0.89
N PRO A 244 -17.58 40.64 0.04
CA PRO A 244 -16.14 40.88 -0.12
C PRO A 244 -15.57 41.79 0.99
N VAL A 245 -16.07 41.63 2.21
CA VAL A 245 -15.55 42.26 3.43
C VAL A 245 -15.61 41.26 4.57
N ALA A 246 -14.62 41.31 5.47
CA ALA A 246 -14.56 40.44 6.63
C ALA A 246 -13.64 41.01 7.73
N GLY A 247 -12.77 40.18 8.32
CA GLY A 247 -11.90 40.59 9.43
C GLY A 247 -10.86 41.65 9.10
N ASP A 248 -10.46 41.81 7.83
CA ASP A 248 -9.48 42.80 7.38
C ASP A 248 -10.02 44.22 7.52
N GLU A 249 -11.32 44.46 7.31
CA GLU A 249 -11.96 45.75 7.55
C GLU A 249 -11.73 46.27 8.97
N ILE A 250 -11.75 45.36 9.94
CA ILE A 250 -11.51 45.69 11.35
C ILE A 250 -10.04 46.02 11.57
N THR A 251 -9.14 45.25 10.97
CA THR A 251 -7.70 45.50 11.05
C THR A 251 -7.34 46.84 10.42
N GLU A 252 -7.89 47.16 9.26
CA GLU A 252 -7.68 48.44 8.57
C GLU A 252 -8.22 49.62 9.40
N GLU A 253 -9.35 49.46 10.10
CA GLU A 253 -9.84 50.48 11.04
C GLU A 253 -8.88 50.69 12.23
N ILE A 254 -8.28 49.62 12.77
CA ILE A 254 -7.26 49.74 13.83
C ILE A 254 -6.00 50.45 13.31
N VAL A 255 -5.56 50.14 12.09
CA VAL A 255 -4.44 50.85 11.43
C VAL A 255 -4.70 52.35 11.41
N GLN A 256 -5.87 52.78 10.95
CA GLN A 256 -6.21 54.20 10.84
C GLN A 256 -6.37 54.89 12.20
N THR A 257 -7.03 54.23 13.15
CA THR A 257 -7.38 54.83 14.44
C THR A 257 -6.23 54.83 15.46
N CYS A 258 -5.31 53.86 15.36
CA CYS A 258 -4.16 53.71 16.26
C CYS A 258 -2.82 54.09 15.61
N LEU A 259 -2.81 54.39 14.30
CA LEU A 259 -1.63 54.74 13.52
C LEU A 259 -0.51 53.70 13.64
N VAL A 260 -0.85 52.43 13.42
CA VAL A 260 0.06 51.29 13.47
C VAL A 260 0.18 50.60 12.11
N ASP A 261 1.20 49.77 11.91
CA ASP A 261 1.24 48.89 10.75
C ASP A 261 0.17 47.78 10.84
N PHE A 262 -0.10 47.12 9.72
CA PHE A 262 -1.16 46.12 9.62
C PHE A 262 -0.94 44.90 10.51
N ASP A 263 0.31 44.41 10.65
CA ASP A 263 0.59 43.24 11.49
C ASP A 263 0.42 43.59 12.97
N THR A 264 0.80 44.80 13.37
CA THR A 264 0.52 45.33 14.70
C THR A 264 -0.99 45.45 14.94
N ALA A 265 -1.75 46.01 13.99
CA ALA A 265 -3.20 46.10 14.09
C ALA A 265 -3.87 44.72 14.20
N GLU A 266 -3.41 43.73 13.43
CA GLU A 266 -3.94 42.36 13.47
C GLU A 266 -3.68 41.71 14.83
N ARG A 267 -2.48 41.91 15.39
CA ARG A 267 -2.15 41.47 16.76
C ARG A 267 -3.10 42.11 17.77
N MET A 268 -3.29 43.44 17.70
CA MET A 268 -4.19 44.16 18.58
C MET A 268 -5.64 43.65 18.46
N LYS A 269 -6.11 43.38 17.23
CA LYS A 269 -7.44 42.79 16.98
C LYS A 269 -7.61 41.44 17.69
N ARG A 270 -6.62 40.56 17.62
CA ARG A 270 -6.65 39.23 18.26
C ARG A 270 -6.60 39.33 19.79
N GLU A 271 -5.92 40.34 20.33
CA GLU A 271 -5.85 40.59 21.77
C GLU A 271 -7.17 41.06 22.38
N LEU A 272 -8.10 41.61 21.58
CA LEU A 272 -9.45 42.00 22.04
C LEU A 272 -10.21 40.86 22.74
N VAL A 273 -9.98 39.62 22.35
CA VAL A 273 -10.63 38.44 22.95
C VAL A 273 -10.21 38.23 24.41
N ARG A 274 -9.01 38.69 24.80
CA ARG A 274 -8.52 38.58 26.18
C ARG A 274 -9.14 39.62 27.11
N GLY A 275 -9.60 40.75 26.57
CA GLY A 275 -10.22 41.82 27.36
C GLY A 275 -9.24 42.64 28.20
N GLU A 276 -7.93 42.52 27.96
CA GLU A 276 -6.86 43.21 28.69
C GLU A 276 -6.44 44.51 27.98
N ASP A 277 -5.73 45.41 28.66
CA ASP A 277 -5.17 46.60 28.03
C ASP A 277 -4.07 46.22 27.02
N ILE A 278 -4.15 46.82 25.84
CA ILE A 278 -3.30 46.50 24.69
C ILE A 278 -2.19 47.54 24.58
N ARG A 279 -0.94 47.06 24.62
CA ARG A 279 0.25 47.90 24.41
C ARG A 279 0.71 47.82 22.97
N TYR A 280 1.05 48.97 22.39
CA TYR A 280 1.52 49.04 21.02
C TYR A 280 2.45 50.24 20.81
N THR A 281 3.24 50.17 19.74
CA THR A 281 4.07 51.27 19.27
C THR A 281 3.48 51.74 17.95
N ASP A 282 3.21 53.03 17.83
CA ASP A 282 2.70 53.60 16.58
C ASP A 282 3.81 53.78 15.52
N ILE A 283 3.44 54.18 14.31
CA ILE A 283 4.37 54.37 13.19
C ILE A 283 5.42 55.46 13.43
N VAL A 284 5.24 56.34 14.43
CA VAL A 284 6.22 57.37 14.80
C VAL A 284 7.08 56.96 16.00
N GLY A 285 6.89 55.75 16.53
CA GLY A 285 7.70 55.17 17.59
C GLY A 285 7.22 55.49 19.01
N MET A 286 6.04 56.06 19.19
CA MET A 286 5.50 56.32 20.53
C MET A 286 4.86 55.07 21.11
N GLU A 287 5.21 54.75 22.36
CA GLU A 287 4.56 53.69 23.12
C GLU A 287 3.21 54.16 23.65
N ASN A 288 2.16 53.41 23.33
CA ASN A 288 0.78 53.70 23.68
C ASN A 288 0.16 52.50 24.41
N THR A 289 -0.88 52.76 25.19
CA THR A 289 -1.74 51.73 25.79
C THR A 289 -3.19 52.12 25.55
N ILE A 290 -3.99 51.18 25.06
CA ILE A 290 -5.42 51.37 24.83
C ILE A 290 -6.20 50.26 25.52
N SER A 291 -7.31 50.62 26.18
CA SER A 291 -8.18 49.61 26.79
C SER A 291 -8.95 48.85 25.71
N CYS A 292 -9.31 47.59 25.96
CA CYS A 292 -10.18 46.84 25.05
C CYS A 292 -11.49 47.56 24.75
N GLN A 293 -12.08 48.24 25.75
CA GLN A 293 -13.34 48.96 25.58
C GLN A 293 -13.18 50.17 24.65
N ASP A 294 -12.09 50.93 24.80
CA ASP A 294 -11.83 52.09 23.94
C ASP A 294 -11.50 51.65 22.51
N LEU A 295 -10.74 50.58 22.33
CA LEU A 295 -10.46 50.05 20.99
C LEU A 295 -11.73 49.52 20.33
N LEU A 296 -12.56 48.76 21.04
CA LEU A 296 -13.87 48.30 20.56
C LEU A 296 -14.77 49.47 20.15
N ALA A 297 -14.83 50.53 20.96
CA ALA A 297 -15.61 51.72 20.64
C ALA A 297 -15.12 52.43 19.37
N ARG A 298 -13.80 52.44 19.11
CA ARG A 298 -13.21 53.01 17.89
C ARG A 298 -13.53 52.18 16.64
N ILE A 299 -13.52 50.85 16.75
CA ILE A 299 -13.81 49.97 15.62
C ILE A 299 -15.30 49.67 15.42
N ASP A 300 -16.17 50.08 16.36
CA ASP A 300 -17.61 49.82 16.33
C ASP A 300 -18.30 50.21 15.00
N PRO A 301 -17.97 51.35 14.35
CA PRO A 301 -18.55 51.71 13.06
C PRO A 301 -18.19 50.73 11.94
N ALA A 302 -16.96 50.22 11.93
CA ALA A 302 -16.52 49.19 10.98
C ALA A 302 -17.20 47.85 11.27
N LEU A 303 -17.37 47.51 12.55
CA LEU A 303 -18.06 46.29 12.98
C LEU A 303 -19.56 46.31 12.62
N GLU A 304 -20.23 47.46 12.78
CA GLU A 304 -21.64 47.64 12.38
C GLU A 304 -21.78 47.54 10.85
N ARG A 305 -20.85 48.13 10.09
CA ARG A 305 -20.83 48.01 8.62
C ARG A 305 -20.70 46.55 8.18
N LEU A 306 -19.73 45.81 8.73
CA LEU A 306 -19.52 44.39 8.42
C LEU A 306 -20.76 43.56 8.75
N ALA A 307 -21.32 43.72 9.96
CA ALA A 307 -22.51 42.99 10.39
C ALA A 307 -23.72 43.27 9.49
N ARG A 308 -23.90 44.52 9.07
CA ARG A 308 -24.96 44.93 8.15
C ARG A 308 -24.81 44.30 6.77
N GLU A 309 -23.60 44.28 6.21
CA GLU A 309 -23.34 43.72 4.88
C GLU A 309 -23.58 42.21 4.85
N ILE A 310 -23.07 41.48 5.86
CA ILE A 310 -23.35 40.05 6.05
C ILE A 310 -24.87 39.81 6.15
N SER A 311 -25.56 40.57 7.00
CA SER A 311 -27.01 40.40 7.22
C SER A 311 -27.83 40.71 5.98
N THR A 312 -27.46 41.77 5.24
CA THR A 312 -28.09 42.14 3.96
C THR A 312 -27.95 41.00 2.95
N GLN A 313 -26.76 40.40 2.86
CA GLN A 313 -26.51 39.30 1.93
C GLN A 313 -27.25 38.02 2.35
N ILE A 314 -27.32 37.71 3.65
CA ILE A 314 -28.14 36.59 4.16
C ILE A 314 -29.60 36.79 3.73
N LEU A 315 -30.17 37.98 3.93
CA LEU A 315 -31.55 38.26 3.54
C LEU A 315 -31.74 38.14 2.02
N ALA A 316 -30.81 38.67 1.22
CA ALA A 316 -30.85 38.56 -0.24
C ALA A 316 -30.88 37.10 -0.72
N GLN A 317 -30.00 36.26 -0.16
CA GLN A 317 -29.94 34.83 -0.51
C GLN A 317 -31.09 34.01 0.08
N ASN A 318 -31.77 34.52 1.11
CA ASN A 318 -32.86 33.83 1.79
C ASN A 318 -34.26 34.36 1.39
N GLY A 319 -34.38 34.97 0.21
CA GLY A 319 -35.65 35.47 -0.33
C GLY A 319 -36.26 36.60 0.50
N GLY A 320 -35.42 37.43 1.11
CA GLY A 320 -35.81 38.56 1.97
C GLY A 320 -36.27 38.18 3.37
N ARG A 321 -36.12 36.91 3.79
CA ARG A 321 -36.58 36.42 5.09
C ARG A 321 -35.41 36.14 6.03
N PRO A 322 -35.49 36.52 7.33
CA PRO A 322 -34.46 36.15 8.28
C PRO A 322 -34.42 34.62 8.50
N PRO A 323 -33.23 34.02 8.67
CA PRO A 323 -33.10 32.62 9.05
C PRO A 323 -33.58 32.42 10.51
N ARG A 324 -33.84 31.17 10.92
CA ARG A 324 -34.14 30.84 12.32
C ARG A 324 -32.92 30.96 13.23
N SER A 325 -31.73 30.72 12.70
CA SER A 325 -30.45 30.87 13.40
C SER A 325 -29.33 31.04 12.38
N VAL A 326 -28.25 31.68 12.82
CA VAL A 326 -27.02 31.88 12.06
C VAL A 326 -25.87 31.18 12.79
N PHE A 327 -25.11 30.39 12.05
CA PHE A 327 -23.90 29.73 12.52
C PHE A 327 -22.71 30.47 11.90
N CYS A 328 -21.94 31.17 12.73
CA CYS A 328 -20.72 31.83 12.31
C CYS A 328 -19.53 30.88 12.49
N VAL A 329 -18.64 30.85 11.51
CA VAL A 329 -17.34 30.17 11.56
C VAL A 329 -16.27 31.12 11.02
N GLY A 330 -15.02 30.65 10.94
CA GLY A 330 -13.92 31.47 10.43
C GLY A 330 -13.31 32.39 11.48
N GLY A 331 -12.03 32.74 11.27
CA GLY A 331 -11.24 33.50 12.24
C GLY A 331 -11.78 34.91 12.53
N GLY A 332 -12.34 35.58 11.53
CA GLY A 332 -12.92 36.92 11.65
C GLY A 332 -14.20 36.96 12.50
N GLY A 333 -14.89 35.82 12.64
CA GLY A 333 -16.06 35.68 13.50
C GLY A 333 -15.76 35.86 15.01
N GLN A 334 -14.49 35.83 15.40
CA GLN A 334 -14.05 35.93 16.81
C GLN A 334 -14.02 37.38 17.33
N VAL A 335 -14.22 38.39 16.48
CA VAL A 335 -14.22 39.79 16.93
C VAL A 335 -15.40 40.01 17.89
N PRO A 336 -15.17 40.44 19.14
CA PRO A 336 -16.23 40.61 20.13
C PRO A 336 -17.34 41.56 19.65
N GLY A 337 -18.60 41.16 19.83
CA GLY A 337 -19.78 41.97 19.47
C GLY A 337 -20.28 41.77 18.04
N LEU A 338 -19.56 41.07 17.16
CA LEU A 338 -19.97 40.84 15.77
C LEU A 338 -21.27 40.04 15.68
N THR A 339 -21.34 38.92 16.41
CA THR A 339 -22.52 38.03 16.42
C THR A 339 -23.78 38.74 16.92
N GLU A 340 -23.65 39.61 17.92
CA GLU A 340 -24.75 40.40 18.48
C GLU A 340 -25.27 41.44 17.49
N LYS A 341 -24.36 42.06 16.71
CA LYS A 341 -24.74 43.01 15.67
C LYS A 341 -25.43 42.31 14.49
N ILE A 342 -24.93 41.14 14.08
CA ILE A 342 -25.61 40.30 13.07
C ILE A 342 -27.02 39.93 13.55
N ALA A 343 -27.16 39.49 14.81
CA ALA A 343 -28.46 39.17 15.39
C ALA A 343 -29.42 40.37 15.34
N ARG A 344 -28.94 41.58 15.67
CA ARG A 344 -29.72 42.81 15.61
C ARG A 344 -30.21 43.13 14.20
N HIS A 345 -29.33 43.07 13.19
CA HIS A 345 -29.69 43.36 11.80
C HIS A 345 -30.64 42.33 11.18
N LEU A 346 -30.63 41.10 11.68
CA LEU A 346 -31.55 40.04 11.26
C LEU A 346 -32.81 39.94 12.13
N GLU A 347 -32.96 40.82 13.13
CA GLU A 347 -34.07 40.80 14.10
C GLU A 347 -34.20 39.45 14.85
N LEU A 348 -33.05 38.84 15.16
CA LEU A 348 -32.96 37.58 15.89
C LEU A 348 -32.58 37.79 17.35
N ASP A 349 -33.00 36.85 18.21
CA ASP A 349 -32.46 36.75 19.56
C ASP A 349 -30.94 36.52 19.50
N LYS A 350 -30.18 37.19 20.38
CA LYS A 350 -28.71 37.10 20.38
C LYS A 350 -28.18 35.67 20.49
N ASN A 351 -28.92 34.75 21.13
CA ASN A 351 -28.50 33.35 21.28
C ASN A 351 -28.79 32.51 20.02
N ARG A 352 -29.36 33.12 18.97
CA ARG A 352 -29.62 32.49 17.66
C ARG A 352 -28.53 32.77 16.65
N VAL A 353 -27.54 33.60 16.97
CA VAL A 353 -26.32 33.79 16.18
C VAL A 353 -25.17 33.24 16.99
N VAL A 354 -24.57 32.13 16.55
CA VAL A 354 -23.61 31.37 17.35
C VAL A 354 -22.31 31.17 16.59
N LEU A 355 -21.19 31.44 17.25
CA LEU A 355 -19.86 31.10 16.76
C LEU A 355 -19.59 29.62 17.02
N ARG A 356 -19.10 28.89 16.01
CA ARG A 356 -18.82 27.44 16.10
C ARG A 356 -17.34 27.16 16.00
N ASP A 357 -16.83 26.46 17.01
CA ASP A 357 -15.47 25.93 17.04
C ASP A 357 -15.37 24.59 16.31
N ARG A 358 -14.20 24.32 15.70
CA ARG A 358 -13.87 23.01 15.13
C ARG A 358 -13.99 21.87 16.16
N ARG A 359 -13.69 22.13 17.43
CA ARG A 359 -13.87 21.14 18.51
C ARG A 359 -15.32 20.71 18.75
N SER A 360 -16.28 21.53 18.36
CA SER A 360 -17.70 21.20 18.53
C SER A 360 -18.23 20.27 17.44
N LEU A 361 -17.41 19.96 16.43
CA LEU A 361 -17.77 19.12 15.30
C LEU A 361 -17.68 17.63 15.67
N GLY A 362 -18.82 16.96 15.84
CA GLY A 362 -18.87 15.54 16.20
C GLY A 362 -18.32 14.57 15.14
N GLN A 363 -18.10 15.05 13.90
CA GLN A 363 -17.56 14.25 12.79
C GLN A 363 -16.02 14.22 12.74
N VAL A 364 -15.33 15.02 13.58
CA VAL A 364 -13.86 15.03 13.64
C VAL A 364 -13.42 14.48 14.99
N LEU A 365 -12.86 13.27 14.98
CA LEU A 365 -12.33 12.59 16.15
C LEU A 365 -10.95 13.16 16.48
N MET A 366 -10.83 13.67 17.70
CA MET A 366 -9.60 14.31 18.17
C MET A 366 -8.59 13.28 18.67
N VAL A 367 -7.32 13.62 18.51
CA VAL A 367 -6.21 12.90 19.13
C VAL A 367 -5.49 13.87 20.06
N GLU A 368 -5.31 13.44 21.31
CA GLU A 368 -4.69 14.25 22.36
C GLU A 368 -3.30 14.75 21.91
N GLY A 369 -3.00 16.03 22.18
CA GLY A 369 -1.74 16.67 21.81
C GLY A 369 -1.60 17.07 20.34
N LYS A 370 -2.57 16.73 19.47
CA LYS A 370 -2.54 17.08 18.03
C LYS A 370 -3.47 18.23 17.64
N ASP A 371 -4.20 18.77 18.59
CA ASP A 371 -5.18 19.84 18.35
C ASP A 371 -4.57 21.26 18.45
N GLN A 372 -3.84 21.70 17.42
CA GLN A 372 -3.26 23.04 17.28
C GLN A 372 -4.26 24.11 16.78
N ILE A 373 -5.34 23.73 16.09
CA ILE A 373 -6.30 24.67 15.47
C ILE A 373 -7.73 24.31 15.91
N PRO A 374 -8.07 24.53 17.20
CA PRO A 374 -9.34 24.08 17.76
C PRO A 374 -10.52 25.03 17.50
N GLY A 375 -10.24 26.28 17.13
CA GLY A 375 -11.20 27.37 17.03
C GLY A 375 -12.06 27.36 15.76
N PRO A 376 -12.83 28.43 15.53
CA PRO A 376 -13.67 28.59 14.34
C PRO A 376 -12.91 28.60 13.03
N GLU A 377 -11.65 29.05 13.04
CA GLU A 377 -10.76 29.06 11.87
C GLU A 377 -10.43 27.65 11.34
N GLY A 378 -10.60 26.60 12.15
CA GLY A 378 -10.35 25.22 11.74
C GLY A 378 -11.57 24.52 11.13
N VAL A 379 -12.75 25.15 11.10
CA VAL A 379 -13.98 24.49 10.65
C VAL A 379 -13.95 24.23 9.15
N THR A 380 -13.52 25.20 8.35
CA THR A 380 -13.56 25.12 6.88
C THR A 380 -12.62 24.03 6.35
N VAL A 381 -11.37 23.97 6.81
CA VAL A 381 -10.43 22.89 6.43
C VAL A 381 -10.93 21.49 6.83
N ALA A 382 -11.62 21.37 7.98
CA ALA A 382 -12.24 20.11 8.37
C ALA A 382 -13.41 19.75 7.44
N GLY A 383 -14.20 20.75 7.05
CA GLY A 383 -15.23 20.65 6.04
C GLY A 383 -14.72 20.17 4.69
N ILE A 384 -13.56 20.69 4.23
CA ILE A 384 -12.91 20.26 2.98
C ILE A 384 -12.59 18.76 3.05
N ALA A 385 -12.02 18.31 4.18
CA ALA A 385 -11.73 16.90 4.40
C ALA A 385 -13.00 16.03 4.45
N LEU A 386 -14.11 16.52 5.03
CA LEU A 386 -15.38 15.80 5.09
C LEU A 386 -16.04 15.71 3.71
N VAL A 387 -16.01 16.77 2.93
CA VAL A 387 -16.48 16.77 1.54
C VAL A 387 -15.65 15.78 0.71
N ALA A 388 -14.33 15.77 0.87
CA ALA A 388 -13.47 14.78 0.24
C ALA A 388 -13.85 13.36 0.68
N LEU A 389 -14.05 13.12 1.97
CA LEU A 389 -14.49 11.82 2.49
C LEU A 389 -15.82 11.37 1.90
N ARG A 390 -16.78 12.28 1.67
CA ARG A 390 -18.07 11.94 1.04
C ARG A 390 -17.94 11.65 -0.44
N LYS A 391 -17.18 12.47 -1.18
CA LYS A 391 -16.89 12.22 -2.60
C LYS A 391 -16.18 10.87 -2.79
N LEU A 392 -15.26 10.56 -1.88
CA LEU A 392 -14.59 9.27 -1.78
C LEU A 392 -15.44 8.19 -1.09
N GLY A 393 -16.58 8.57 -0.49
CA GLY A 393 -17.54 7.70 0.18
C GLY A 393 -18.26 6.78 -0.80
N HIS A 394 -18.36 7.23 -2.05
CA HIS A 394 -18.79 6.43 -3.21
C HIS A 394 -17.69 5.50 -3.73
N ASP A 395 -16.48 5.64 -3.19
CA ASP A 395 -15.26 4.92 -3.50
C ASP A 395 -14.86 4.03 -2.30
N PHE A 396 -15.80 3.32 -1.67
CA PHE A 396 -15.43 2.22 -0.79
C PHE A 396 -15.79 0.90 -1.45
N ILE A 397 -14.79 0.03 -1.58
CA ILE A 397 -15.03 -1.36 -1.99
C ILE A 397 -15.16 -2.24 -0.74
N HIS A 398 -16.25 -3.01 -0.70
CA HIS A 398 -16.40 -4.09 0.26
C HIS A 398 -15.80 -5.33 -0.38
N ILE A 399 -14.88 -5.98 0.31
CA ILE A 399 -14.26 -7.20 -0.19
C ILE A 399 -14.18 -8.22 0.93
N MET A 400 -14.07 -9.49 0.57
CA MET A 400 -13.93 -10.57 1.53
C MET A 400 -12.59 -11.26 1.36
N VAL A 401 -11.72 -11.22 2.35
CA VAL A 401 -10.40 -11.89 2.32
C VAL A 401 -10.43 -13.05 3.31
N ASN A 402 -10.27 -14.28 2.83
CA ASN A 402 -10.30 -15.50 3.65
C ASN A 402 -11.53 -15.60 4.57
N GLY A 403 -12.68 -15.10 4.10
CA GLY A 403 -13.95 -15.11 4.84
C GLY A 403 -14.15 -13.94 5.81
N VAL A 404 -13.19 -13.03 5.94
CA VAL A 404 -13.31 -11.80 6.73
C VAL A 404 -13.67 -10.65 5.80
N GLU A 405 -14.71 -9.90 6.17
CA GLU A 405 -15.10 -8.70 5.42
C GLU A 405 -14.17 -7.53 5.75
N HIS A 406 -13.71 -6.83 4.70
CA HIS A 406 -12.89 -5.64 4.80
C HIS A 406 -13.51 -4.52 3.97
N ARG A 407 -13.62 -3.34 4.58
CA ARG A 407 -14.03 -2.11 3.89
C ARG A 407 -12.78 -1.32 3.53
N LEU A 408 -12.50 -1.21 2.23
CA LEU A 408 -11.30 -0.54 1.73
C LEU A 408 -11.65 0.73 0.96
N PHE A 409 -10.81 1.74 1.15
CA PHE A 409 -10.94 3.06 0.54
C PHE A 409 -10.33 3.07 -0.87
N ASN A 410 -11.17 3.16 -1.90
CA ASN A 410 -10.85 3.15 -3.33
C ASN A 410 -10.20 4.47 -3.78
N ALA A 411 -9.04 4.79 -3.22
CA ALA A 411 -8.22 5.91 -3.68
C ALA A 411 -7.61 5.66 -5.08
N ARG A 412 -7.50 4.39 -5.49
CA ARG A 412 -6.90 3.86 -6.73
C ARG A 412 -7.44 2.46 -7.02
N GLU A 413 -7.24 1.97 -8.24
CA GLU A 413 -7.50 0.56 -8.57
C GLU A 413 -6.74 -0.39 -7.61
N PHE A 414 -7.50 -1.22 -6.90
CA PHE A 414 -6.93 -2.22 -6.01
C PHE A 414 -6.42 -3.42 -6.80
N THR A 415 -5.27 -3.95 -6.38
CA THR A 415 -4.81 -5.28 -6.76
C THR A 415 -4.83 -6.20 -5.55
N VAL A 416 -4.85 -7.52 -5.77
CA VAL A 416 -4.76 -8.51 -4.69
C VAL A 416 -3.59 -8.20 -3.76
N GLY A 417 -2.42 -7.83 -4.30
CA GLY A 417 -1.24 -7.56 -3.48
C GLY A 417 -1.42 -6.39 -2.51
N ASN A 418 -2.01 -5.29 -2.97
CA ASN A 418 -2.28 -4.13 -2.14
C ASN A 418 -3.37 -4.43 -1.09
N VAL A 419 -4.38 -5.19 -1.48
CA VAL A 419 -5.44 -5.65 -0.58
C VAL A 419 -4.88 -6.53 0.55
N LEU A 420 -4.04 -7.52 0.23
CA LEU A 420 -3.41 -8.39 1.22
C LEU A 420 -2.50 -7.59 2.18
N ALA A 421 -1.79 -6.57 1.68
CA ALA A 421 -0.97 -5.69 2.51
C ALA A 421 -1.81 -4.86 3.49
N LEU A 422 -2.90 -4.24 3.02
CA LEU A 422 -3.78 -3.39 3.82
C LEU A 422 -4.57 -4.18 4.88
N THR A 423 -4.90 -5.43 4.58
CA THR A 423 -5.59 -6.35 5.50
C THR A 423 -4.65 -7.02 6.50
N GLY A 424 -3.34 -6.76 6.41
CA GLY A 424 -2.34 -7.29 7.34
C GLY A 424 -1.98 -8.76 7.11
N PHE A 425 -2.17 -9.28 5.89
CA PHE A 425 -1.79 -10.64 5.53
C PHE A 425 -0.27 -10.82 5.61
N ASN A 426 0.20 -11.95 6.16
CA ASN A 426 1.63 -12.22 6.31
C ASN A 426 2.24 -12.70 4.97
N PRO A 427 3.12 -11.91 4.31
CA PRO A 427 3.66 -12.25 3.00
C PRO A 427 4.50 -13.54 2.98
N ARG A 428 5.03 -13.96 4.13
CA ARG A 428 5.82 -15.21 4.23
C ARG A 428 5.00 -16.46 3.91
N LEU A 429 3.68 -16.39 4.07
CA LEU A 429 2.77 -17.49 3.74
C LEU A 429 2.59 -17.68 2.23
N LEU A 430 3.07 -16.74 1.40
CA LEU A 430 3.04 -16.86 -0.07
C LEU A 430 4.27 -17.58 -0.63
N ILE A 431 5.30 -17.78 0.19
CA ILE A 431 6.61 -18.30 -0.25
C ILE A 431 6.83 -19.67 0.39
N GLY A 432 6.85 -20.72 -0.44
CA GLY A 432 7.23 -22.07 -0.02
C GLY A 432 8.74 -22.25 -0.04
N GLN A 433 9.27 -23.06 0.88
CA GLN A 433 10.67 -23.47 0.89
C GLN A 433 10.78 -24.94 0.53
N ASN A 434 11.71 -25.30 -0.35
CA ASN A 434 12.00 -26.69 -0.66
C ASN A 434 12.58 -27.40 0.58
N GLY A 435 12.32 -28.70 0.69
CA GLY A 435 12.90 -29.53 1.73
C GLY A 435 14.42 -29.61 1.58
N LYS A 436 15.13 -29.76 2.70
CA LYS A 436 16.59 -29.89 2.70
C LYS A 436 17.00 -31.22 2.10
N ASN A 437 18.08 -31.20 1.31
CA ASN A 437 18.72 -32.41 0.81
C ASN A 437 19.46 -33.11 1.95
N LEU A 438 19.49 -34.44 1.89
CA LEU A 438 20.30 -35.29 2.77
C LEU A 438 21.52 -35.75 1.98
N ALA A 439 22.68 -35.18 2.28
CA ALA A 439 23.94 -35.59 1.70
C ALA A 439 24.76 -36.40 2.71
N PHE A 440 25.34 -37.51 2.31
CA PHE A 440 26.14 -38.42 3.15
C PHE A 440 27.16 -39.19 2.30
N THR A 441 28.10 -39.91 2.90
CA THR A 441 29.11 -40.68 2.17
C THR A 441 28.86 -42.16 2.37
N LEU A 442 28.58 -42.92 1.32
CA LEU A 442 28.41 -44.37 1.37
C LEU A 442 29.62 -45.08 0.75
N ASN A 443 30.32 -45.92 1.51
CA ASN A 443 31.51 -46.66 1.06
C ASN A 443 32.53 -45.74 0.34
N GLY A 444 32.78 -44.56 0.91
CA GLY A 444 33.69 -43.55 0.37
C GLY A 444 33.15 -42.72 -0.80
N LYS A 445 31.91 -42.95 -1.27
CA LYS A 445 31.27 -42.17 -2.34
C LYS A 445 30.19 -41.24 -1.79
N ARG A 446 30.24 -39.97 -2.17
CA ARG A 446 29.22 -38.98 -1.80
C ARG A 446 27.88 -39.33 -2.44
N GLN A 447 26.83 -39.37 -1.62
CA GLN A 447 25.43 -39.58 -1.99
C GLN A 447 24.61 -38.35 -1.59
N VAL A 448 23.60 -38.02 -2.38
CA VAL A 448 22.67 -36.92 -2.10
C VAL A 448 21.24 -37.40 -2.39
N ILE A 449 20.37 -37.30 -1.39
CA ILE A 449 18.94 -37.50 -1.52
C ILE A 449 18.29 -36.13 -1.49
N TYR A 450 17.55 -35.80 -2.55
CA TYR A 450 16.94 -34.49 -2.69
C TYR A 450 15.67 -34.37 -1.83
N GLY A 451 15.49 -33.22 -1.18
CA GLY A 451 14.26 -32.91 -0.45
C GLY A 451 13.08 -32.71 -1.39
N GLY A 452 11.87 -32.80 -0.83
CA GLY A 452 10.63 -32.55 -1.55
C GLY A 452 10.55 -31.12 -2.07
N LEU A 453 9.86 -30.93 -3.21
CA LEU A 453 9.58 -29.61 -3.75
C LEU A 453 8.47 -28.93 -2.94
N SER A 454 8.58 -27.62 -2.76
CA SER A 454 7.50 -26.82 -2.21
C SER A 454 6.32 -26.67 -3.18
N GLN A 455 5.13 -26.47 -2.64
CA GLN A 455 3.94 -26.12 -3.42
C GLN A 455 3.70 -24.61 -3.33
N PRO A 456 3.51 -23.92 -4.47
CA PRO A 456 3.28 -22.48 -4.47
C PRO A 456 1.94 -22.12 -3.83
N ALA A 457 1.85 -20.94 -3.24
CA ALA A 457 0.58 -20.41 -2.77
C ALA A 457 -0.39 -20.21 -3.93
N ARG A 458 -1.68 -20.47 -3.69
CA ARG A 458 -2.74 -20.25 -4.68
C ARG A 458 -3.64 -19.11 -4.22
N ILE A 459 -3.89 -18.17 -5.11
CA ILE A 459 -4.76 -17.02 -4.86
C ILE A 459 -5.97 -17.17 -5.78
N LEU A 460 -7.16 -17.05 -5.20
CA LEU A 460 -8.42 -17.05 -5.92
C LEU A 460 -9.11 -15.70 -5.72
N VAL A 461 -9.65 -15.12 -6.79
CA VAL A 461 -10.61 -14.00 -6.75
C VAL A 461 -11.91 -14.50 -7.37
N ASN A 462 -13.00 -14.48 -6.60
CA ASN A 462 -14.31 -15.01 -7.00
C ASN A 462 -14.21 -16.44 -7.57
N ASP A 463 -13.48 -17.30 -6.84
CA ASP A 463 -13.22 -18.71 -7.18
C ASP A 463 -12.44 -18.94 -8.50
N ARG A 464 -11.81 -17.90 -9.06
CA ARG A 464 -10.94 -17.99 -10.24
C ARG A 464 -9.48 -17.74 -9.88
N GLU A 465 -8.55 -18.43 -10.54
CA GLU A 465 -7.13 -18.21 -10.30
C GLU A 465 -6.71 -16.77 -10.59
N ALA A 466 -5.97 -16.21 -9.64
CA ALA A 466 -5.54 -14.82 -9.64
C ALA A 466 -4.08 -14.72 -9.18
N ASN A 467 -3.49 -13.56 -9.39
CA ASN A 467 -2.13 -13.25 -8.95
C ASN A 467 -2.13 -11.90 -8.20
N MET A 468 -0.96 -11.48 -7.71
CA MET A 468 -0.82 -10.27 -6.91
C MET A 468 -1.18 -8.97 -7.66
N GLN A 469 -1.16 -9.00 -8.99
CA GLN A 469 -1.51 -7.86 -9.85
C GLN A 469 -2.97 -7.88 -10.31
N THR A 470 -3.68 -8.99 -10.09
CA THR A 470 -5.10 -9.10 -10.44
C THR A 470 -5.88 -7.99 -9.74
N ARG A 471 -6.66 -7.24 -10.52
CA ARG A 471 -7.50 -6.15 -10.01
C ARG A 471 -8.64 -6.70 -9.15
N VAL A 472 -9.00 -5.92 -8.13
CA VAL A 472 -10.03 -6.24 -7.15
C VAL A 472 -11.07 -5.13 -7.17
N ALA A 473 -12.34 -5.52 -7.30
CA ALA A 473 -13.49 -4.63 -7.33
C ALA A 473 -14.37 -4.80 -6.07
N HIS A 474 -15.37 -3.93 -5.94
CA HIS A 474 -16.39 -4.05 -4.92
C HIS A 474 -17.15 -5.37 -5.05
N GLY A 475 -17.33 -6.05 -3.91
CA GLY A 475 -17.98 -7.36 -3.79
C GLY A 475 -17.03 -8.55 -3.94
N ASP A 476 -15.78 -8.34 -4.33
CA ASP A 476 -14.87 -9.44 -4.63
C ASP A 476 -14.47 -10.26 -3.39
N ARG A 477 -14.40 -11.58 -3.58
CA ARG A 477 -13.94 -12.53 -2.58
C ARG A 477 -12.56 -13.07 -2.95
N ILE A 478 -11.58 -12.77 -2.12
CA ILE A 478 -10.21 -13.25 -2.22
C ILE A 478 -10.01 -14.42 -1.25
N VAL A 479 -9.53 -15.54 -1.77
CA VAL A 479 -9.11 -16.69 -0.96
C VAL A 479 -7.64 -16.96 -1.24
N VAL A 480 -6.82 -16.95 -0.19
CA VAL A 480 -5.40 -17.25 -0.27
C VAL A 480 -5.15 -18.59 0.40
N HIS A 481 -4.74 -19.57 -0.39
CA HIS A 481 -4.18 -20.83 0.08
C HIS A 481 -2.66 -20.66 0.24
N PRO A 482 -2.13 -20.73 1.46
CA PRO A 482 -0.69 -20.58 1.71
C PRO A 482 0.16 -21.58 0.93
N ALA A 483 1.41 -21.22 0.68
CA ALA A 483 2.41 -22.14 0.16
C ALA A 483 2.69 -23.25 1.18
N VAL A 484 3.02 -24.44 0.67
CA VAL A 484 3.38 -25.61 1.49
C VAL A 484 4.86 -25.89 1.28
N ASN A 485 5.62 -25.99 2.37
CA ASN A 485 7.04 -26.34 2.28
C ASN A 485 7.22 -27.78 1.83
N GLY A 486 8.31 -28.03 1.12
CA GLY A 486 8.73 -29.38 0.78
C GLY A 486 9.23 -30.13 2.01
N GLU A 487 9.11 -31.45 1.99
CA GLU A 487 9.59 -32.31 3.08
C GLU A 487 11.10 -32.51 2.99
N ASP A 488 11.79 -32.42 4.13
CA ASP A 488 13.23 -32.71 4.19
C ASP A 488 13.50 -34.17 3.81
N ALA A 489 14.56 -34.39 3.03
CA ALA A 489 15.00 -35.73 2.65
C ALA A 489 15.41 -36.54 3.89
N ARG A 490 14.95 -37.79 3.93
CA ARG A 490 15.30 -38.77 4.97
C ARG A 490 15.62 -40.10 4.31
N ALA A 491 16.57 -40.81 4.88
CA ALA A 491 16.84 -42.21 4.57
C ALA A 491 17.21 -42.95 5.85
N THR A 492 16.96 -44.24 5.85
CA THR A 492 17.31 -45.17 6.91
C THR A 492 18.31 -46.20 6.42
N VAL A 493 18.91 -46.94 7.34
CA VAL A 493 19.79 -48.07 7.01
C VAL A 493 19.06 -49.11 6.15
N ALA A 494 17.78 -49.38 6.42
CA ALA A 494 16.98 -50.33 5.66
C ALA A 494 16.82 -49.93 4.17
N ASP A 495 16.86 -48.63 3.87
CA ASP A 495 16.77 -48.13 2.49
C ASP A 495 18.07 -48.41 1.70
N LEU A 496 19.21 -48.49 2.40
CA LEU A 496 20.51 -48.78 1.79
C LEU A 496 20.89 -50.27 1.84
N LEU A 497 20.45 -50.98 2.88
CA LEU A 497 20.70 -52.40 3.11
C LEU A 497 19.38 -53.10 3.50
N PRO A 498 18.52 -53.43 2.52
CA PRO A 498 17.23 -54.05 2.79
C PRO A 498 17.39 -55.48 3.34
N PRO A 499 16.46 -55.97 4.19
CA PRO A 499 16.48 -57.36 4.67
C PRO A 499 16.48 -58.36 3.50
N PRO A 500 17.32 -59.42 3.52
CA PRO A 500 18.02 -59.97 4.69
C PRO A 500 19.35 -59.30 5.06
N GLY A 501 19.78 -58.25 4.36
CA GLY A 501 21.02 -57.52 4.63
C GLY A 501 22.26 -58.28 4.21
N THR A 502 22.34 -58.61 2.92
CA THR A 502 23.49 -59.31 2.32
C THR A 502 24.22 -58.43 1.31
N ILE A 503 25.51 -58.71 1.12
CA ILE A 503 26.31 -58.21 -0.02
C ILE A 503 26.83 -59.40 -0.82
N THR A 504 27.19 -59.17 -2.08
CA THR A 504 27.76 -60.18 -2.97
C THR A 504 29.26 -59.97 -3.11
N VAL A 505 30.05 -61.02 -2.86
CA VAL A 505 31.51 -61.01 -3.04
C VAL A 505 31.92 -62.13 -3.99
N HIS A 506 33.07 -62.02 -4.65
CA HIS A 506 33.53 -63.00 -5.65
C HIS A 506 34.73 -63.81 -5.14
N ALA A 507 34.50 -65.03 -4.66
CA ALA A 507 35.55 -65.93 -4.17
C ALA A 507 36.16 -66.76 -5.32
N ASN A 508 37.43 -66.52 -5.68
CA ASN A 508 38.10 -67.13 -6.85
C ASN A 508 37.21 -67.07 -8.11
N GLY A 509 36.55 -65.93 -8.34
CA GLY A 509 35.65 -65.69 -9.47
C GLY A 509 34.21 -66.21 -9.32
N ARG A 510 33.85 -66.89 -8.22
CA ARG A 510 32.46 -67.33 -7.95
C ARG A 510 31.72 -66.34 -7.07
N PRO A 511 30.52 -65.87 -7.44
CA PRO A 511 29.71 -65.00 -6.57
C PRO A 511 29.23 -65.78 -5.33
N VAL A 512 29.36 -65.15 -4.17
CA VAL A 512 28.98 -65.67 -2.86
C VAL A 512 28.24 -64.55 -2.12
N GLU A 513 27.00 -64.83 -1.72
CA GLU A 513 26.26 -63.93 -0.84
C GLU A 513 26.77 -64.06 0.59
N THR A 514 27.03 -62.93 1.24
CA THR A 514 27.47 -62.87 2.62
C THR A 514 26.63 -61.89 3.42
N ALA A 515 26.38 -62.22 4.68
CA ALA A 515 25.72 -61.31 5.60
C ALA A 515 26.54 -60.01 5.74
N ALA A 516 25.85 -58.89 5.65
CA ALA A 516 26.41 -57.56 5.75
C ALA A 516 25.81 -56.81 6.95
N LEU A 517 26.56 -55.82 7.42
CA LEU A 517 26.10 -54.84 8.38
C LEU A 517 26.32 -53.45 7.82
N CYS A 518 25.56 -52.50 8.34
CA CYS A 518 25.73 -51.09 8.05
C CYS A 518 26.36 -50.41 9.28
N LEU A 519 27.47 -49.72 9.06
CA LEU A 519 28.10 -48.85 10.04
C LEU A 519 27.75 -47.41 9.71
N ILE A 520 27.37 -46.62 10.71
CA ILE A 520 27.26 -45.16 10.60
C ILE A 520 28.30 -44.55 11.53
N ASN A 521 29.22 -43.78 10.97
CA ASN A 521 30.36 -43.17 11.66
C ASN A 521 31.15 -44.22 12.49
N GLY A 522 31.33 -45.42 11.92
CA GLY A 522 32.05 -46.54 12.53
C GLY A 522 31.26 -47.37 13.56
N GLN A 523 29.98 -47.08 13.81
CA GLN A 523 29.13 -47.86 14.74
C GLN A 523 28.07 -48.68 14.00
N VAL A 524 27.86 -49.93 14.42
CA VAL A 524 26.81 -50.80 13.87
C VAL A 524 25.44 -50.16 14.06
N ALA A 525 24.70 -50.01 12.98
CA ALA A 525 23.41 -49.35 12.94
C ALA A 525 22.29 -50.36 12.65
N GLU A 526 21.19 -50.25 13.40
CA GLU A 526 19.98 -51.05 13.17
C GLU A 526 19.24 -50.58 11.91
N PRO A 527 18.43 -51.42 11.26
CA PRO A 527 17.73 -51.08 10.01
C PRO A 527 16.87 -49.80 10.08
N SER A 528 16.26 -49.50 11.23
CA SER A 528 15.42 -48.31 11.43
C SER A 528 16.20 -47.03 11.72
N ARG A 529 17.54 -47.08 11.79
CA ARG A 529 18.37 -45.90 12.09
C ARG A 529 18.39 -44.95 10.89
N GLU A 530 18.05 -43.68 11.11
CA GLU A 530 18.18 -42.63 10.09
C GLU A 530 19.65 -42.31 9.79
N ILE A 531 19.95 -42.07 8.51
CA ILE A 531 21.24 -41.63 8.02
C ILE A 531 21.42 -40.14 8.36
N PRO A 532 22.46 -39.76 9.12
CA PRO A 532 22.68 -38.36 9.46
C PRO A 532 23.23 -37.57 8.28
N LEU A 533 22.93 -36.27 8.24
CA LEU A 533 23.55 -35.33 7.32
C LEU A 533 25.08 -35.34 7.50
N ASP A 534 25.79 -35.42 6.38
CA ASP A 534 27.24 -35.57 6.29
C ASP A 534 27.80 -36.82 6.99
N GLY A 535 26.95 -37.81 7.27
CA GLY A 535 27.36 -39.08 7.87
C GLY A 535 28.26 -39.91 6.95
N GLU A 536 29.20 -40.64 7.54
CA GLU A 536 29.92 -41.72 6.86
C GLU A 536 29.18 -43.04 7.09
N VAL A 537 28.69 -43.63 6.03
CA VAL A 537 27.96 -44.89 6.01
C VAL A 537 28.83 -45.93 5.33
N GLU A 538 29.03 -47.08 5.96
CA GLU A 538 29.82 -48.19 5.42
C GLU A 538 28.99 -49.46 5.47
N ILE A 539 28.74 -50.06 4.29
CA ILE A 539 28.09 -51.37 4.17
C ILE A 539 29.17 -52.38 3.83
N CYS A 540 29.42 -53.29 4.77
CA CYS A 540 30.47 -54.29 4.67
C CYS A 540 30.06 -55.62 5.35
N ALA A 541 30.81 -56.68 5.10
CA ALA A 541 30.55 -58.01 5.64
C ALA A 541 30.58 -58.01 7.17
N VAL A 542 29.70 -58.81 7.78
CA VAL A 542 29.62 -58.97 9.25
C VAL A 542 30.92 -59.53 9.83
N LYS A 543 31.58 -60.42 9.10
CA LYS A 543 32.83 -61.07 9.53
C LYS A 543 34.04 -60.47 8.81
N PRO A 544 35.19 -60.30 9.48
CA PRO A 544 36.44 -59.96 8.82
C PRO A 544 36.84 -61.01 7.77
N LEU A 545 37.64 -60.58 6.79
CA LEU A 545 38.07 -61.36 5.61
C LEU A 545 38.52 -62.79 5.96
N PHE A 546 39.41 -62.94 6.95
CA PHE A 546 39.96 -64.25 7.28
C PHE A 546 38.96 -65.14 8.03
N GLU A 547 38.10 -64.57 8.87
CA GLU A 547 37.02 -65.34 9.51
C GLU A 547 35.99 -65.80 8.49
N TRP A 548 35.60 -64.90 7.59
CA TRP A 548 34.70 -65.21 6.48
C TRP A 548 35.28 -66.30 5.57
N LEU A 549 36.56 -66.19 5.19
CA LEU A 549 37.22 -67.15 4.32
C LEU A 549 37.40 -68.53 4.99
N ALA A 550 37.73 -68.56 6.29
CA ALA A 550 37.87 -69.80 7.06
C ALA A 550 36.55 -70.58 7.08
N GLU A 551 35.44 -69.88 7.29
CA GLU A 551 34.10 -70.45 7.27
C GLU A 551 33.71 -70.91 5.86
N TYR A 552 33.95 -70.10 4.83
CA TYR A 552 33.65 -70.44 3.43
C TYR A 552 34.39 -71.72 2.98
N LEU A 553 35.63 -71.90 3.42
CA LEU A 553 36.46 -73.07 3.10
C LEU A 553 36.28 -74.25 4.06
N ALA A 554 35.53 -74.06 5.15
CA ALA A 554 35.40 -75.01 6.24
C ALA A 554 36.76 -75.46 6.84
N VAL A 555 37.68 -74.51 7.05
CA VAL A 555 39.02 -74.74 7.64
C VAL A 555 39.21 -73.93 8.93
N PRO A 556 40.04 -74.37 9.90
CA PRO A 556 40.36 -73.57 11.08
C PRO A 556 41.08 -72.26 10.72
N LEU A 557 40.72 -71.16 11.37
CA LEU A 557 41.33 -69.83 11.15
C LEU A 557 42.86 -69.83 11.25
N ALA A 558 43.43 -70.65 12.14
CA ALA A 558 44.87 -70.80 12.32
C ALA A 558 45.58 -71.37 11.06
N GLU A 559 44.87 -72.11 10.21
CA GLU A 559 45.44 -72.69 9.00
C GLU A 559 45.55 -71.67 7.86
N LEU A 560 44.77 -70.58 7.90
CA LEU A 560 44.83 -69.52 6.88
C LEU A 560 46.13 -68.72 6.88
N GLY A 561 46.93 -68.77 7.96
CA GLY A 561 48.28 -68.18 7.96
C GLY A 561 49.22 -68.81 6.93
N ALA A 562 48.90 -70.03 6.47
CA ALA A 562 49.58 -70.71 5.38
C ALA A 562 48.97 -70.43 4.00
N TRP A 563 48.04 -69.49 3.86
CA TRP A 563 47.39 -69.15 2.58
C TRP A 563 47.80 -67.75 2.13
N GLU A 564 47.88 -67.55 0.82
CA GLU A 564 47.95 -66.23 0.21
C GLU A 564 46.53 -65.81 -0.15
N VAL A 565 46.09 -64.66 0.39
CA VAL A 565 44.76 -64.11 0.20
C VAL A 565 44.89 -62.69 -0.33
N LEU A 566 44.23 -62.41 -1.44
CA LEU A 566 44.19 -61.10 -2.09
C LEU A 566 42.74 -60.65 -2.18
N VAL A 567 42.50 -59.36 -1.94
CA VAL A 567 41.22 -58.72 -2.23
C VAL A 567 41.45 -57.68 -3.32
N ASN A 568 40.70 -57.78 -4.42
CA ASN A 568 40.84 -56.90 -5.59
C ASN A 568 42.30 -56.78 -6.07
N ASP A 569 42.98 -57.93 -6.19
CA ASP A 569 44.40 -58.08 -6.59
C ASP A 569 45.43 -57.48 -5.61
N GLN A 570 45.02 -57.04 -4.42
CA GLN A 570 45.90 -56.47 -3.40
C GLN A 570 45.91 -57.30 -2.11
N VAL A 571 47.03 -57.27 -1.37
CA VAL A 571 47.12 -57.92 -0.06
C VAL A 571 46.27 -57.12 0.94
N ALA A 572 45.12 -57.67 1.32
CA ALA A 572 44.26 -57.09 2.34
C ALA A 572 44.63 -57.60 3.74
N PRO A 573 44.54 -56.76 4.78
CA PRO A 573 44.80 -57.20 6.14
C PRO A 573 43.75 -58.24 6.59
N PRO A 574 44.08 -59.17 7.51
CA PRO A 574 43.13 -60.16 8.00
C PRO A 574 41.83 -59.57 8.59
N ALA A 575 41.92 -58.34 9.10
CA ALA A 575 40.81 -57.58 9.68
C ALA A 575 39.95 -56.81 8.65
N TYR A 576 40.33 -56.83 7.36
CA TYR A 576 39.57 -56.16 6.30
C TYR A 576 38.14 -56.68 6.26
N ARG A 577 37.16 -55.78 6.10
CA ARG A 577 35.76 -56.17 5.90
C ARG A 577 35.42 -56.07 4.43
N LEU A 578 34.86 -57.14 3.88
CA LEU A 578 34.51 -57.20 2.46
C LEU A 578 33.38 -56.22 2.16
N HIS A 579 33.49 -55.50 1.06
CA HIS A 579 32.44 -54.64 0.50
C HIS A 579 31.73 -55.35 -0.65
N ASP A 580 30.56 -54.85 -1.02
CA ASP A 580 29.81 -55.38 -2.16
C ASP A 580 30.66 -55.31 -3.44
N GLY A 581 30.73 -56.42 -4.16
CA GLY A 581 31.53 -56.59 -5.38
C GLY A 581 33.00 -56.98 -5.16
N ASP A 582 33.50 -57.05 -3.91
CA ASP A 582 34.90 -57.40 -3.65
C ASP A 582 35.27 -58.79 -4.20
N ARG A 583 36.43 -58.89 -4.86
CA ARG A 583 36.97 -60.17 -5.35
C ARG A 583 38.01 -60.71 -4.38
N VAL A 584 37.79 -61.91 -3.86
CA VAL A 584 38.68 -62.59 -2.91
C VAL A 584 39.37 -63.76 -3.62
N ASP A 585 40.65 -63.60 -3.93
CA ASP A 585 41.47 -64.65 -4.53
C ASP A 585 42.36 -65.30 -3.47
N TYR A 586 42.36 -66.63 -3.40
CA TYR A 586 43.07 -67.33 -2.34
C TYR A 586 43.71 -68.66 -2.79
N ARG A 587 44.90 -68.97 -2.25
CA ARG A 587 45.63 -70.22 -2.52
C ARG A 587 46.55 -70.65 -1.36
N PRO A 588 46.81 -71.95 -1.15
CA PRO A 588 47.79 -72.42 -0.16
C PRO A 588 49.23 -71.99 -0.53
N ARG A 589 50.03 -71.60 0.47
CA ARG A 589 51.47 -71.39 0.33
C ARG A 589 52.18 -72.73 0.39
N ASP A 590 52.64 -73.22 -0.75
CA ASP A 590 53.41 -74.46 -0.81
C ASP A 590 54.70 -74.36 0.03
N GLY A 591 54.88 -75.28 0.97
CA GLY A 591 56.05 -75.42 1.84
C GLY A 591 57.37 -75.80 1.13
N LYS A 592 57.50 -75.53 -0.16
CA LYS A 592 58.77 -75.55 -0.88
C LYS A 592 59.01 -74.17 -1.45
N GLY A 593 59.99 -73.50 -0.86
CA GLY A 593 60.42 -72.16 -1.23
C GLY A 593 60.53 -71.99 -2.74
N ARG A 594 59.82 -71.00 -3.25
CA ARG A 594 60.44 -70.10 -4.22
C ARG A 594 61.12 -69.01 -3.42
N SER A 595 62.44 -69.12 -3.41
CA SER A 595 63.36 -68.01 -3.23
C SER A 595 62.79 -66.74 -3.86
N GLN A 596 62.74 -65.69 -3.06
CA GLN A 596 62.87 -64.31 -3.52
C GLN A 596 63.96 -64.19 -4.60
N PRO A 597 63.92 -63.14 -5.41
CA PRO A 597 65.02 -62.21 -5.43
C PRO A 597 64.68 -61.08 -4.48
N ALA A 598 65.52 -60.92 -3.46
CA ALA A 598 65.44 -59.83 -2.53
C ALA A 598 65.71 -58.51 -3.25
N GLY A 599 64.89 -57.51 -2.93
CA GLY A 599 65.07 -56.11 -3.29
C GLY A 599 63.70 -55.50 -3.60
N GLN A 600 63.05 -54.69 -2.75
CA GLN A 600 63.52 -53.89 -1.64
C GLN A 600 62.40 -53.72 -0.59
N LYS A 601 62.86 -53.45 0.63
CA LYS A 601 62.17 -53.07 1.88
C LYS A 601 60.70 -52.62 1.78
N ALA A 602 59.90 -53.14 2.71
CA ALA A 602 58.64 -52.55 3.15
C ALA A 602 58.84 -51.09 3.61
N PRO A 603 57.85 -50.22 3.39
CA PRO A 603 57.47 -49.21 4.34
C PRO A 603 56.24 -49.67 5.13
N VAL A 604 56.29 -49.41 6.43
CA VAL A 604 55.13 -49.26 7.29
C VAL A 604 54.47 -47.93 6.94
N ALA A 605 53.17 -47.93 6.63
CA ALA A 605 52.23 -46.79 6.65
C ALA A 605 50.88 -47.37 6.16
N GLU A 606 49.86 -47.58 7.01
CA GLU A 606 48.84 -46.57 7.35
C GLU A 606 48.63 -45.55 6.22
N GLU A 607 47.40 -45.51 5.72
CA GLU A 607 46.91 -44.65 4.63
C GLU A 607 47.43 -44.96 3.23
N LEU A 608 46.58 -45.62 2.43
CA LEU A 608 46.44 -45.41 0.99
C LEU A 608 45.32 -46.33 0.51
N TRP A 609 44.07 -45.86 0.53
CA TRP A 609 42.97 -46.21 -0.38
C TRP A 609 42.07 -44.97 -0.45
N LYS A 610 42.41 -44.04 -1.35
CA LYS A 610 41.62 -42.84 -1.62
C LYS A 610 41.38 -42.71 -3.13
N HIS A 611 40.10 -42.64 -3.46
CA HIS A 611 39.46 -42.18 -4.70
C HIS A 611 39.60 -43.12 -5.92
N GLN A 612 38.63 -43.28 -6.82
CA GLN A 612 37.70 -42.28 -7.36
C GLN A 612 36.59 -42.98 -8.18
N ASP A 613 35.39 -42.40 -8.14
CA ASP A 613 34.42 -42.20 -9.24
C ASP A 613 32.97 -42.32 -8.76
N ALA A 614 32.32 -41.15 -8.73
CA ALA A 614 30.91 -40.96 -8.44
C ALA A 614 30.09 -41.63 -9.55
N THR A 615 29.07 -42.38 -9.14
CA THR A 615 28.06 -42.91 -10.04
C THR A 615 26.74 -42.37 -9.52
N GLU A 616 26.11 -41.49 -10.29
CA GLU A 616 24.77 -41.01 -10.04
C GLU A 616 23.81 -42.19 -10.23
N ILE A 617 23.12 -42.59 -9.17
CA ILE A 617 22.07 -43.61 -9.23
C ILE A 617 20.74 -42.85 -9.23
N PHE A 618 20.04 -42.88 -10.37
CA PHE A 618 18.62 -42.52 -10.43
C PHE A 618 17.80 -43.75 -9.99
N PRO A 619 16.99 -43.68 -8.93
CA PRO A 619 16.11 -44.77 -8.59
C PRO A 619 14.94 -44.86 -9.58
N GLU A 620 14.83 -46.01 -10.25
CA GLU A 620 13.61 -46.43 -10.93
C GLU A 620 12.46 -46.56 -9.91
N ASN A 621 11.41 -45.79 -10.13
CA ASN A 621 10.23 -45.77 -9.27
C ASN A 621 9.37 -47.03 -9.58
N GLN A 622 9.36 -48.01 -8.67
CA GLN A 622 8.42 -49.12 -8.71
C GLN A 622 7.07 -48.69 -8.12
N GLY A 623 5.99 -49.04 -8.82
CA GLY A 623 4.69 -48.39 -8.69
C GLY A 623 3.82 -48.77 -7.49
N ILE A 624 2.80 -47.94 -7.28
CA ILE A 624 1.51 -48.29 -6.66
C ILE A 624 0.43 -48.02 -7.74
N PRO A 625 -0.63 -48.85 -7.85
CA PRO A 625 -1.40 -48.99 -9.08
C PRO A 625 -2.57 -48.01 -9.19
N GLY A 626 -2.78 -47.47 -10.39
CA GLY A 626 -4.06 -46.89 -10.80
C GLY A 626 -3.92 -45.59 -11.58
N GLY A 627 -4.01 -45.68 -12.90
CA GLY A 627 -4.15 -44.50 -13.76
C GLY A 627 -3.40 -44.64 -15.08
N THR A 628 -4.12 -45.00 -16.14
CA THR A 628 -3.67 -44.97 -17.54
C THR A 628 -2.95 -43.66 -17.89
N LEU A 629 -1.69 -43.75 -18.31
CA LEU A 629 -0.98 -42.65 -18.97
C LEU A 629 -0.26 -43.17 -20.23
N SER A 630 -0.56 -42.52 -21.34
CA SER A 630 0.07 -42.68 -22.65
C SER A 630 1.55 -42.28 -22.62
N PRO A 631 2.43 -42.86 -23.46
CA PRO A 631 3.85 -42.52 -23.47
C PRO A 631 4.08 -41.18 -24.20
N GLY A 632 4.29 -40.12 -23.44
CA GLY A 632 4.82 -38.84 -23.95
C GLY A 632 6.34 -38.81 -23.73
N ILE A 633 7.10 -38.78 -24.82
CA ILE A 633 8.54 -38.51 -24.79
C ILE A 633 8.72 -37.08 -24.28
N THR A 634 9.21 -36.88 -23.05
CA THR A 634 9.65 -35.56 -22.57
C THR A 634 10.96 -35.19 -23.26
N GLN A 635 10.88 -34.43 -24.36
CA GLN A 635 12.04 -33.78 -24.96
C GLN A 635 12.51 -32.67 -24.00
N GLY A 636 13.73 -32.78 -23.49
CA GLY A 636 14.41 -31.65 -22.87
C GLY A 636 14.76 -30.58 -23.90
N ILE A 637 14.95 -29.34 -23.44
CA ILE A 637 15.36 -28.21 -24.27
C ILE A 637 16.80 -27.81 -23.92
N THR A 638 17.54 -27.36 -24.92
CA THR A 638 18.91 -26.87 -24.79
C THR A 638 18.89 -25.36 -24.91
N VAL A 639 19.35 -24.63 -23.89
CA VAL A 639 19.41 -23.16 -23.91
C VAL A 639 20.84 -22.68 -23.68
N THR A 640 21.16 -21.45 -24.08
CA THR A 640 22.49 -20.84 -23.87
C THR A 640 22.38 -19.70 -22.87
N VAL A 641 22.97 -19.86 -21.69
CA VAL A 641 22.92 -18.87 -20.60
C VAL A 641 24.30 -18.24 -20.42
N ASN A 642 24.42 -16.92 -20.60
CA ASN A 642 25.68 -16.18 -20.50
C ASN A 642 26.84 -16.81 -21.31
N GLY A 643 26.51 -17.39 -22.48
CA GLY A 643 27.48 -18.05 -23.37
C GLY A 643 27.78 -19.52 -23.02
N SER A 644 27.18 -20.08 -21.97
CA SER A 644 27.31 -21.49 -21.59
C SER A 644 26.05 -22.28 -21.94
N THR A 645 26.20 -23.45 -22.56
CA THR A 645 25.07 -24.32 -22.92
C THR A 645 24.54 -25.07 -21.70
N VAL A 646 23.23 -25.04 -21.49
CA VAL A 646 22.51 -25.66 -20.36
C VAL A 646 21.39 -26.54 -20.91
N ASN A 647 21.39 -27.82 -20.52
CA ASN A 647 20.37 -28.79 -20.92
C ASN A 647 19.30 -28.92 -19.84
N LEU A 648 18.07 -28.51 -20.15
CA LEU A 648 16.91 -28.56 -19.26
C LEU A 648 16.13 -29.86 -19.53
N THR A 649 16.14 -30.80 -18.59
CA THR A 649 15.48 -32.12 -18.72
C THR A 649 14.56 -32.41 -17.53
N GLY A 650 13.49 -33.18 -17.73
CA GLY A 650 12.58 -33.59 -16.65
C GLY A 650 11.25 -32.83 -16.51
N ARG A 651 10.94 -31.87 -17.38
CA ARG A 651 9.62 -31.20 -17.48
C ARG A 651 9.10 -31.17 -18.92
N SER A 652 7.78 -30.98 -19.07
CA SER A 652 7.12 -30.78 -20.38
C SER A 652 7.26 -29.35 -20.92
N SER A 653 7.55 -28.37 -20.07
CA SER A 653 7.85 -26.98 -20.42
C SER A 653 8.71 -26.33 -19.34
N TYR A 654 9.40 -25.25 -19.69
CA TYR A 654 10.27 -24.48 -18.79
C TYR A 654 9.97 -23.00 -18.90
N ILE A 655 10.15 -22.27 -17.80
CA ILE A 655 10.08 -20.81 -17.75
C ILE A 655 11.42 -20.22 -17.30
N PHE A 656 11.63 -18.92 -17.54
CA PHE A 656 12.91 -18.25 -17.34
C PHE A 656 13.52 -18.48 -15.93
N ILE A 657 12.71 -18.44 -14.87
CA ILE A 657 13.20 -18.69 -13.50
C ILE A 657 13.77 -20.09 -13.30
N ASP A 658 13.37 -21.06 -14.12
CA ASP A 658 13.86 -22.43 -14.01
C ASP A 658 15.35 -22.52 -14.28
N ILE A 659 15.93 -21.58 -15.05
CA ILE A 659 17.36 -21.52 -15.38
C ILE A 659 18.22 -21.49 -14.12
N PHE A 660 17.78 -20.77 -13.07
CA PHE A 660 18.54 -20.66 -11.82
C PHE A 660 18.67 -21.99 -11.06
N ASN A 661 17.91 -23.02 -11.44
CA ASN A 661 18.08 -24.38 -10.91
C ASN A 661 19.20 -25.16 -11.63
N TYR A 662 19.67 -24.69 -12.79
CA TYR A 662 20.64 -25.37 -13.65
C TYR A 662 21.94 -24.58 -13.86
N ILE A 663 22.03 -23.36 -13.31
CA ILE A 663 23.25 -22.56 -13.31
C ILE A 663 23.68 -22.31 -11.86
N ASP A 664 25.00 -22.30 -11.62
CA ASP A 664 25.59 -22.03 -10.32
C ASP A 664 25.68 -20.50 -10.10
N LEU A 665 24.51 -19.86 -9.99
CA LEU A 665 24.37 -18.41 -9.82
C LEU A 665 23.35 -18.12 -8.73
N ASP A 666 23.81 -17.71 -7.56
CA ASP A 666 22.96 -17.38 -6.42
C ASP A 666 22.12 -16.11 -6.72
N PRO A 667 20.78 -16.20 -6.80
CA PRO A 667 19.92 -15.03 -7.04
C PRO A 667 20.06 -13.93 -5.97
N SER A 668 20.55 -14.29 -4.79
CA SER A 668 20.83 -13.38 -3.67
C SER A 668 22.02 -12.44 -3.94
N GLU A 669 22.93 -12.82 -4.84
CA GLU A 669 24.12 -12.03 -5.20
C GLU A 669 23.83 -10.99 -6.29
N LEU A 670 22.69 -11.11 -6.98
CA LEU A 670 22.24 -10.16 -7.98
C LEU A 670 21.70 -8.88 -7.33
N LYS A 671 22.58 -7.88 -7.11
CA LYS A 671 22.18 -6.57 -6.59
C LYS A 671 21.42 -5.76 -7.66
N PRO A 672 20.26 -5.16 -7.36
CA PRO A 672 19.55 -4.30 -8.29
C PRO A 672 20.38 -3.08 -8.75
N PRO A 673 20.26 -2.63 -10.02
CA PRO A 673 19.37 -3.15 -11.06
C PRO A 673 19.99 -4.33 -11.84
N ILE A 674 19.18 -5.37 -12.05
CA ILE A 674 19.54 -6.58 -12.80
C ILE A 674 18.99 -6.43 -14.23
N ARG A 675 19.74 -6.90 -15.22
CA ARG A 675 19.30 -7.01 -16.61
C ARG A 675 19.10 -8.50 -16.93
N LEU A 676 17.88 -8.85 -17.29
CA LEU A 676 17.50 -10.17 -17.78
C LEU A 676 17.09 -10.02 -19.24
N THR A 677 17.74 -10.77 -20.14
CA THR A 677 17.32 -10.82 -21.53
C THR A 677 17.10 -12.25 -22.00
N LEU A 678 16.08 -12.42 -22.82
CA LEU A 678 15.76 -13.65 -23.56
C LEU A 678 15.76 -13.29 -25.04
N ASN A 679 16.65 -13.93 -25.82
CA ASN A 679 16.85 -13.67 -27.24
C ASN A 679 17.05 -12.17 -27.58
N GLY A 680 17.77 -11.45 -26.70
CA GLY A 680 18.10 -10.04 -26.86
C GLY A 680 17.00 -9.03 -26.44
N LYS A 681 15.84 -9.49 -25.95
CA LYS A 681 14.76 -8.64 -25.42
C LYS A 681 14.70 -8.72 -23.89
N GLU A 682 14.18 -7.69 -23.24
CA GLU A 682 13.96 -7.70 -21.78
C GLU A 682 12.99 -8.83 -21.39
N ALA A 683 13.36 -9.62 -20.39
CA ALA A 683 12.67 -10.85 -20.01
C ALA A 683 12.13 -10.79 -18.58
N SER A 684 10.97 -11.41 -18.37
CA SER A 684 10.37 -11.70 -17.06
C SER A 684 10.76 -13.09 -16.58
N PHE A 685 10.73 -13.30 -15.26
CA PHE A 685 10.97 -14.61 -14.62
C PHE A 685 9.97 -15.71 -15.05
N THR A 686 8.83 -15.32 -15.61
CA THR A 686 7.75 -16.23 -16.03
C THR A 686 7.73 -16.51 -17.53
N ASP A 687 8.65 -15.94 -18.31
CA ASP A 687 8.66 -16.13 -19.76
C ASP A 687 9.00 -17.58 -20.13
N GLU A 688 8.26 -18.15 -21.07
CA GLU A 688 8.43 -19.55 -21.50
C GLU A 688 9.69 -19.74 -22.34
N LEU A 689 10.44 -20.81 -22.06
CA LEU A 689 11.70 -21.15 -22.72
C LEU A 689 11.49 -22.21 -23.78
N HIS A 690 12.17 -22.03 -24.91
CA HIS A 690 12.17 -22.92 -26.05
C HIS A 690 13.58 -23.43 -26.35
N ASP A 691 13.65 -24.56 -27.06
CA ASP A 691 14.93 -25.13 -27.51
C ASP A 691 15.70 -24.13 -28.39
N GLY A 692 16.95 -23.88 -28.03
CA GLY A 692 17.85 -22.92 -28.69
C GLY A 692 17.85 -21.50 -28.11
N ASP A 693 17.05 -21.20 -27.08
CA ASP A 693 16.96 -19.85 -26.51
C ASP A 693 18.30 -19.35 -25.92
N ILE A 694 18.57 -18.06 -26.11
CA ILE A 694 19.76 -17.37 -25.58
C ILE A 694 19.33 -16.46 -24.43
N ILE A 695 19.88 -16.71 -23.24
CA ILE A 695 19.60 -15.95 -22.02
C ILE A 695 20.85 -15.19 -21.58
N GLU A 696 20.71 -13.90 -21.29
CA GLU A 696 21.74 -13.12 -20.60
C GLU A 696 21.22 -12.63 -19.24
N ILE A 697 22.00 -12.89 -18.19
CA ILE A 697 21.71 -12.51 -16.81
C ILE A 697 22.92 -11.72 -16.29
N GLY A 698 22.74 -10.44 -15.96
CA GLY A 698 23.82 -9.61 -15.45
C GLY A 698 23.36 -8.39 -14.66
N VAL A 699 24.30 -7.71 -13.98
CA VAL A 699 24.03 -6.47 -13.25
C VAL A 699 24.20 -5.27 -14.19
N LEU A 700 23.25 -4.33 -14.17
CA LEU A 700 23.36 -3.06 -14.91
C LEU A 700 24.46 -2.21 -14.26
N ASN A 701 25.66 -2.24 -14.82
CA ASN A 701 26.67 -1.24 -14.51
C ASN A 701 26.16 0.14 -14.98
N ARG A 702 25.74 0.99 -14.03
CA ARG A 702 25.50 2.41 -14.30
C ARG A 702 26.80 3.02 -14.84
N LYS A 703 26.88 3.21 -16.16
CA LYS A 703 27.82 4.20 -16.71
C LYS A 703 27.45 5.57 -16.13
N PRO A 704 28.41 6.35 -15.62
CA PRO A 704 28.14 7.73 -15.25
C PRO A 704 27.97 8.55 -16.53
N GLY A 705 26.75 9.02 -16.77
CA GLY A 705 26.45 10.04 -17.76
C GLY A 705 25.54 9.59 -18.89
N SER A 706 24.24 9.89 -18.75
CA SER A 706 23.42 10.42 -19.85
C SER A 706 22.09 10.93 -19.30
N HIS A 707 21.93 12.26 -19.30
CA HIS A 707 20.65 12.97 -19.32
C HIS A 707 19.90 12.72 -20.65
N SER A 708 18.66 13.22 -20.71
CA SER A 708 17.69 13.28 -21.83
C SER A 708 16.76 12.07 -21.92
N LEU A 709 15.43 12.22 -22.02
CA LEU A 709 14.54 13.36 -22.32
C LEU A 709 13.24 13.24 -21.52
#